data_AF-A0A835EUI0-F1
#
_entry.id   AF-A0A835EUI0-F1
#
_cell.length_a   1.000
_cell.length_b   1.000
_cell.length_c   1.000
_cell.angle_alpha   90.00
_cell.angle_beta   90.00
_cell.angle_gamma   90.00
#
_symmetry.space_group_name_H-M   'P 1'
#
loop_
_entity.id
_entity.type
_entity.pdbx_description
1 polymer ?
#
loop_
_entity_poly.entity_id
_entity_poly.type
_entity_poly.pdbx_seq_one_letter_code
_entity_poly.pdbx_strand_id
1 'polypeptide(L)'
;MESSSASTVASAALNVSSIEGLFKWNKVTRMASVETLVVLTTLLLVARFLLDFLGPWYGAWSWVMEVVNYSMVHYTMGTMQLSAAKVNDYFQVWAVLLVTLQYSVKAGHPYSRSKKAPLLDLMSSFWAANLLRVQTFSRLRASLWMIWSLNAARTLTYFAASEKAEAVNQVSLRITADYMSYEHEIADAVPPPPPGDGEIFTMDSYKYLVLGEDQVVKDLQDQPRTATTGTQRPDSSRRWRKYQVRLDPQVHEKLITLDKIWKVDMSRILGCTEHTSNQLKDVCLSFSLYKLLRRRFYDLPLHEAGLKKISRLVFRYILSDAERAFRVVGTELSFLQDLFYSRRAATFASGFPTTSLVLSLLLVAATGYVAYPIRYVPEREEKANIVRSTHGVLITRLIVALIAVKELAGIYMYVFSQWTEVLMLCNYATRRWLRHPLAEGVMRVLLTFINRGQWDDTICQHNILISTCRTAKRGTTSWQGIRMETRTKESIFRSIKRLEENPERLGSYLSNAFEGELDSKQMSSAILDDLEADTHRILVWHIATCLCEIKLASNEAVVLRPSNMQQRPFVDKKQMLGAGATWANYTTAASLSNYCAYLVTQALVPDSGLVARNVLDEVRQEIRAILLDGSMEDVCTRLMYAAPATSNTLTGKGTELARKLMVAYGMDDLWEKLADFWTGFLLHLAVSTRASKHRTLLAGRRELTTHLWALLSHAGFLGRTSHGQATILDPVDRLATQASDVQTVTNLEQILSEGTP
;
A
#
# COMPACT_ATOMS: atom_id res chain seq x y z
N MET A 1 -17.24 21.55 46.95
CA MET A 1 -17.09 20.44 45.97
C MET A 1 -18.42 20.06 45.28
N GLU A 2 -19.59 20.51 45.77
CA GLU A 2 -20.89 20.19 45.15
C GLU A 2 -21.35 21.15 44.03
N SER A 3 -20.78 22.36 43.90
CA SER A 3 -21.18 23.27 42.81
C SER A 3 -20.55 22.92 41.45
N SER A 4 -19.40 22.22 41.45
CA SER A 4 -18.73 21.80 40.22
C SER A 4 -19.45 20.63 39.56
N SER A 5 -19.93 19.65 40.34
CA SER A 5 -20.61 18.46 39.80
C SER A 5 -21.97 18.81 39.18
N ALA A 6 -22.73 19.72 39.79
CA ALA A 6 -24.00 20.21 39.26
C ALA A 6 -23.83 20.95 37.92
N SER A 7 -22.74 21.69 37.72
CA SER A 7 -22.46 22.37 36.44
C SER A 7 -22.14 21.38 35.31
N THR A 8 -21.39 20.33 35.60
CA THR A 8 -21.09 19.26 34.64
C THR A 8 -22.32 18.42 34.31
N VAL A 9 -23.17 18.09 35.28
CA VAL A 9 -24.41 17.33 35.06
C VAL A 9 -25.44 18.17 34.30
N ALA A 10 -25.55 19.48 34.59
CA ALA A 10 -26.37 20.40 33.81
C ALA A 10 -25.86 20.55 32.36
N SER A 11 -24.54 20.61 32.15
CA SER A 11 -23.95 20.67 30.80
C SER A 11 -24.14 19.37 30.01
N ALA A 12 -24.13 18.21 30.68
CA ALA A 12 -24.39 16.91 30.07
C ALA A 12 -25.89 16.71 29.76
N ALA A 13 -26.79 17.15 30.65
CA ALA A 13 -28.24 17.10 30.43
C ALA A 13 -28.71 18.07 29.33
N LEU A 14 -28.06 19.24 29.19
CA LEU A 14 -28.25 20.14 28.04
C LEU A 14 -27.79 19.52 26.72
N ASN A 15 -26.75 18.68 26.74
CA ASN A 15 -26.31 17.94 25.55
C ASN A 15 -27.27 16.80 25.17
N VAL A 16 -27.84 16.08 26.14
CA VAL A 16 -28.78 14.97 25.89
C VAL A 16 -30.14 15.47 25.40
N SER A 17 -30.69 16.53 26.00
CA SER A 17 -31.93 17.17 25.52
C SER A 17 -31.76 17.83 24.14
N SER A 18 -30.56 18.33 23.82
CA SER A 18 -30.21 18.82 22.47
C SER A 18 -30.17 17.71 21.42
N ILE A 19 -29.87 16.46 21.81
CA ILE A 19 -29.91 15.30 20.91
C ILE A 19 -31.35 14.82 20.70
N GLU A 20 -32.20 14.85 21.74
CA GLU A 20 -33.62 14.47 21.64
C GLU A 20 -34.43 15.43 20.72
N GLY A 21 -34.06 16.71 20.68
CA GLY A 21 -34.67 17.71 19.80
C GLY A 21 -34.41 17.47 18.30
N LEU A 22 -33.27 16.84 17.95
CA LEU A 22 -32.91 16.53 16.56
C LEU A 22 -33.87 15.49 15.95
N PHE A 23 -34.24 14.45 16.71
CA PHE A 23 -34.99 13.28 16.22
C PHE A 23 -36.51 13.45 16.08
N LYS A 24 -37.02 14.68 15.92
CA LYS A 24 -38.47 14.88 15.68
C LYS A 24 -38.85 14.47 14.26
N TRP A 25 -39.63 13.40 14.15
CA TRP A 25 -40.29 12.96 12.92
C TRP A 25 -41.17 14.06 12.34
N ASN A 26 -41.00 14.32 11.04
CA ASN A 26 -41.79 15.33 10.37
C ASN A 26 -43.22 14.79 10.18
N LYS A 27 -44.19 15.36 10.91
CA LYS A 27 -45.59 14.87 10.95
C LYS A 27 -46.28 14.84 9.57
N VAL A 28 -45.77 15.58 8.59
CA VAL A 28 -46.35 15.71 7.24
C VAL A 28 -45.84 14.63 6.28
N THR A 29 -44.60 14.17 6.42
CA THR A 29 -43.98 13.22 5.46
C THR A 29 -43.68 11.83 6.06
N ARG A 30 -43.85 11.63 7.37
CA ARG A 30 -43.37 10.42 8.09
C ARG A 30 -41.88 10.12 7.85
N MET A 31 -41.10 11.12 7.44
CA MET A 31 -39.66 11.00 7.20
C MET A 31 -38.87 11.78 8.27
N ALA A 32 -37.61 11.39 8.46
CA ALA A 32 -36.65 12.10 9.32
C ALA A 32 -36.54 13.59 8.92
N SER A 33 -36.31 14.48 9.88
CA SER A 33 -36.10 15.90 9.59
C SER A 33 -34.88 16.11 8.69
N VAL A 34 -34.89 17.10 7.79
CA VAL A 34 -33.74 17.38 6.91
C VAL A 34 -32.46 17.63 7.73
N GLU A 35 -32.59 18.22 8.92
CA GLU A 35 -31.50 18.43 9.88
C GLU A 35 -30.87 17.13 10.37
N THR A 36 -31.68 16.11 10.71
CA THR A 36 -31.15 14.79 11.12
C THR A 36 -30.47 14.08 9.99
N LEU A 37 -30.99 14.23 8.77
CA LEU A 37 -30.34 13.72 7.57
C LEU A 37 -28.97 14.37 7.34
N VAL A 38 -28.84 15.70 7.49
CA VAL A 38 -27.52 16.38 7.40
C VAL A 38 -26.56 15.92 8.48
N VAL A 39 -27.03 15.78 9.73
CA VAL A 39 -26.18 15.28 10.81
C VAL A 39 -25.73 13.85 10.52
N LEU A 40 -26.63 12.99 10.04
CA LEU A 40 -26.28 11.63 9.67
C LEU A 40 -25.26 11.57 8.54
N THR A 41 -25.41 12.39 7.48
CA THR A 41 -24.44 12.40 6.38
C THR A 41 -23.10 12.96 6.78
N THR A 42 -23.07 14.02 7.59
CA THR A 42 -21.81 14.54 8.14
C THR A 42 -21.12 13.51 9.02
N LEU A 43 -21.85 12.78 9.88
CA LEU A 43 -21.29 11.69 10.68
C LEU A 43 -20.72 10.55 9.83
N LEU A 44 -21.40 10.16 8.75
CA LEU A 44 -20.91 9.15 7.82
C LEU A 44 -19.63 9.61 7.10
N LEU A 45 -19.56 10.90 6.71
CA LEU A 45 -18.37 11.51 6.13
C LEU A 45 -17.21 11.62 7.14
N VAL A 46 -17.50 11.89 8.42
CA VAL A 46 -16.49 11.88 9.50
C VAL A 46 -15.99 10.47 9.75
N ALA A 47 -16.87 9.48 9.84
CA ALA A 47 -16.49 8.09 10.00
C ALA A 47 -15.57 7.65 8.86
N ARG A 48 -15.90 8.04 7.62
CA ARG A 48 -15.02 7.82 6.46
C ARG A 48 -13.68 8.54 6.60
N PHE A 49 -13.67 9.82 6.97
CA PHE A 49 -12.44 10.57 7.19
C PHE A 49 -11.52 9.92 8.24
N LEU A 50 -12.07 9.46 9.36
CA LEU A 50 -11.32 8.75 10.40
C LEU A 50 -10.76 7.42 9.89
N LEU A 51 -11.54 6.69 9.09
CA LEU A 51 -11.06 5.45 8.45
C LEU A 51 -9.92 5.72 7.47
N ASP A 52 -10.02 6.76 6.63
CA ASP A 52 -8.96 7.15 5.69
C ASP A 52 -7.67 7.57 6.43
N PHE A 53 -7.81 8.20 7.61
CA PHE A 53 -6.67 8.59 8.45
C PHE A 53 -5.99 7.39 9.13
N LEU A 54 -6.76 6.36 9.47
CA LEU A 54 -6.27 5.10 10.03
C LEU A 54 -5.54 4.22 8.99
N GLY A 55 -5.50 4.65 7.73
CA GLY A 55 -4.82 3.99 6.64
C GLY A 55 -5.81 3.45 5.60
N PRO A 56 -5.32 3.08 4.41
CA PRO A 56 -6.21 2.66 3.35
C PRO A 56 -6.73 1.23 3.60
N TRP A 57 -8.06 1.09 3.74
CA TRP A 57 -8.75 -0.19 3.95
C TRP A 57 -9.21 -0.75 2.60
N TYR A 58 -8.67 -1.91 2.21
CA TYR A 58 -8.99 -2.59 0.95
C TYR A 58 -9.86 -3.81 1.24
N GLY A 59 -11.17 -3.60 1.26
CA GLY A 59 -12.15 -4.65 1.44
C GLY A 59 -13.52 -4.21 0.99
N ALA A 60 -14.45 -5.16 0.83
CA ALA A 60 -15.82 -4.89 0.41
C ALA A 60 -16.50 -3.78 1.26
N TRP A 61 -16.18 -3.72 2.55
CA TRP A 61 -16.69 -2.69 3.46
C TRP A 61 -16.31 -1.25 3.08
N SER A 62 -15.11 -1.04 2.52
CA SER A 62 -14.66 0.28 2.07
C SER A 62 -15.50 0.78 0.89
N TRP A 63 -15.77 -0.12 -0.07
CA TRP A 63 -16.65 0.16 -1.21
C TRP A 63 -18.11 0.38 -0.77
N VAL A 64 -18.64 -0.46 0.12
CA VAL A 64 -20.01 -0.29 0.65
C VAL A 64 -20.13 1.06 1.35
N MET A 65 -19.17 1.42 2.21
CA MET A 65 -19.16 2.73 2.88
C MET A 65 -19.06 3.88 1.89
N GLU A 66 -18.39 3.69 0.74
CA GLU A 66 -18.33 4.69 -0.31
C GLU A 66 -19.67 4.90 -1.01
N VAL A 67 -20.31 3.81 -1.44
CA VAL A 67 -21.63 3.86 -2.09
C VAL A 67 -22.65 4.46 -1.14
N VAL A 68 -22.66 4.03 0.13
CA VAL A 68 -23.57 4.57 1.16
C VAL A 68 -23.34 6.07 1.37
N ASN A 69 -22.08 6.51 1.52
CA ASN A 69 -21.75 7.93 1.67
C ASN A 69 -22.19 8.75 0.46
N TYR A 70 -21.92 8.26 -0.76
CA TYR A 70 -22.29 8.95 -1.99
C TYR A 70 -23.81 9.07 -2.11
N SER A 71 -24.53 7.97 -1.99
CA SER A 71 -25.99 7.93 -2.06
C SER A 71 -26.62 8.81 -1.00
N MET A 72 -26.09 8.82 0.22
CA MET A 72 -26.58 9.67 1.31
C MET A 72 -26.40 11.16 1.02
N VAL A 73 -25.25 11.60 0.49
CA VAL A 73 -25.05 13.01 0.11
C VAL A 73 -26.04 13.44 -0.98
N HIS A 74 -26.23 12.62 -2.01
CA HIS A 74 -27.19 12.92 -3.09
C HIS A 74 -28.65 12.89 -2.61
N TYR A 75 -29.01 11.91 -1.79
CA TYR A 75 -30.33 11.81 -1.19
C TYR A 75 -30.65 13.05 -0.33
N THR A 76 -29.72 13.43 0.54
CA THR A 76 -29.90 14.61 1.40
C THR A 76 -30.01 15.89 0.59
N MET A 77 -29.18 16.06 -0.44
CA MET A 77 -29.31 17.19 -1.36
C MET A 77 -30.67 17.22 -2.08
N GLY A 78 -31.18 16.06 -2.55
CA GLY A 78 -32.51 15.97 -3.15
C GLY A 78 -33.64 16.34 -2.19
N THR A 79 -33.58 15.87 -0.93
CA THR A 79 -34.57 16.22 0.09
C THR A 79 -34.53 17.71 0.46
N MET A 80 -33.36 18.34 0.46
CA MET A 80 -33.22 19.79 0.67
C MET A 80 -33.98 20.58 -0.39
N GLN A 81 -33.87 20.19 -1.67
CA GLN A 81 -34.58 20.85 -2.77
C GLN A 81 -36.11 20.75 -2.62
N LEU A 82 -36.62 19.60 -2.20
CA LEU A 82 -38.05 19.37 -2.00
C LEU A 82 -38.61 20.11 -0.78
N SER A 83 -37.81 20.25 0.28
CA SER A 83 -38.21 20.95 1.51
C SER A 83 -38.14 22.48 1.42
N ALA A 84 -37.52 23.02 0.36
CA ALA A 84 -37.28 24.45 0.16
C ALA A 84 -38.55 25.31 -0.02
N ALA A 85 -39.73 24.70 -0.14
CA ALA A 85 -41.01 25.42 -0.11
C ALA A 85 -41.25 26.15 1.23
N LYS A 86 -40.55 25.75 2.30
CA LYS A 86 -40.42 26.53 3.55
C LYS A 86 -38.98 27.01 3.67
N VAL A 87 -38.80 28.31 3.46
CA VAL A 87 -37.54 29.07 3.38
C VAL A 87 -36.64 28.83 4.60
N ASN A 88 -35.63 27.97 4.49
CA ASN A 88 -34.53 27.87 5.45
C ASN A 88 -33.19 28.13 4.75
N ASP A 89 -32.58 29.27 5.09
CA ASP A 89 -31.33 29.78 4.50
C ASP A 89 -30.15 28.83 4.71
N TYR A 90 -30.20 27.95 5.74
CA TYR A 90 -29.14 26.99 6.04
C TYR A 90 -29.03 25.85 5.02
N PHE A 91 -30.11 25.47 4.33
CA PHE A 91 -30.08 24.32 3.40
C PHE A 91 -29.14 24.53 2.21
N GLN A 92 -29.03 25.77 1.71
CA GLN A 92 -28.14 26.11 0.60
C GLN A 92 -26.67 26.04 1.02
N VAL A 93 -26.40 26.52 2.23
CA VAL A 93 -25.07 26.46 2.84
C VAL A 93 -24.66 25.00 3.03
N TRP A 94 -25.55 24.15 3.57
CA TRP A 94 -25.27 22.73 3.74
C TRP A 94 -25.09 22.01 2.42
N ALA A 95 -25.85 22.32 1.37
CA ALA A 95 -25.66 21.71 0.06
C ALA A 95 -24.24 21.94 -0.50
N VAL A 96 -23.75 23.18 -0.46
CA VAL A 96 -22.38 23.51 -0.92
C VAL A 96 -21.32 22.90 0.00
N LEU A 97 -21.53 22.97 1.32
CA LEU A 97 -20.60 22.44 2.30
C LEU A 97 -20.53 20.90 2.29
N LEU A 98 -21.63 20.20 2.02
CA LEU A 98 -21.65 18.74 1.90
C LEU A 98 -20.97 18.27 0.62
N VAL A 99 -21.16 18.94 -0.53
CA VAL A 99 -20.46 18.60 -1.78
C VAL A 99 -18.96 18.88 -1.66
N THR A 100 -18.60 19.99 -1.04
CA THR A 100 -17.18 20.30 -0.79
C THR A 100 -16.56 19.33 0.21
N LEU A 101 -17.25 18.97 1.29
CA LEU A 101 -16.79 17.97 2.24
C LEU A 101 -16.68 16.59 1.58
N GLN A 102 -17.65 16.17 0.77
CA GLN A 102 -17.62 14.89 0.04
C GLN A 102 -16.39 14.80 -0.87
N TYR A 103 -16.14 15.83 -1.68
CA TYR A 103 -14.94 15.89 -2.52
C TYR A 103 -13.65 15.91 -1.68
N SER A 104 -13.69 16.64 -0.56
CA SER A 104 -12.54 16.73 0.35
C SER A 104 -12.23 15.36 0.97
N VAL A 105 -13.20 14.63 1.51
CA VAL A 105 -12.98 13.30 2.10
C VAL A 105 -12.48 12.30 1.06
N LYS A 106 -12.96 12.37 -0.19
CA LYS A 106 -12.43 11.56 -1.32
C LYS A 106 -10.94 11.78 -1.64
N ALA A 107 -10.30 12.84 -1.14
CA ALA A 107 -8.86 13.05 -1.37
C ALA A 107 -7.97 11.98 -0.69
N GLY A 108 -8.49 11.23 0.29
CA GLY A 108 -7.80 10.11 0.94
C GLY A 108 -7.95 8.76 0.21
N HIS A 109 -8.75 8.71 -0.86
CA HIS A 109 -9.15 7.47 -1.50
C HIS A 109 -8.01 6.77 -2.25
N PRO A 110 -8.01 5.42 -2.29
CA PRO A 110 -7.16 4.72 -3.23
C PRO A 110 -7.54 5.08 -4.66
N TYR A 111 -6.57 5.61 -5.41
CA TYR A 111 -6.72 6.00 -6.80
C TYR A 111 -7.20 4.81 -7.66
N SER A 112 -8.49 4.78 -8.02
CA SER A 112 -8.92 4.01 -9.19
C SER A 112 -8.67 4.89 -10.42
N ARG A 113 -7.87 4.39 -11.36
CA ARG A 113 -7.55 5.04 -12.65
C ARG A 113 -8.77 5.15 -13.58
N SER A 114 -9.97 4.96 -13.05
CA SER A 114 -11.23 5.11 -13.76
C SER A 114 -11.53 6.59 -14.01
N LYS A 115 -11.64 6.95 -15.29
CA LYS A 115 -12.08 8.28 -15.76
C LYS A 115 -13.50 8.65 -15.29
N LYS A 116 -14.27 7.71 -14.74
CA LYS A 116 -15.68 7.89 -14.34
C LYS A 116 -15.83 8.64 -13.01
N ALA A 117 -14.89 8.50 -12.07
CA ALA A 117 -15.01 9.10 -10.74
C ALA A 117 -14.98 10.65 -10.74
N PRO A 118 -14.05 11.33 -11.46
CA PRO A 118 -14.05 12.79 -11.54
C PRO A 118 -15.29 13.35 -12.26
N LEU A 119 -15.89 12.57 -13.17
CA LEU A 119 -17.08 12.98 -13.91
C LEU A 119 -18.31 13.04 -12.99
N LEU A 120 -18.47 12.06 -12.10
CA LEU A 120 -19.52 12.08 -11.08
C LEU A 120 -19.37 13.28 -10.12
N ASP A 121 -18.13 13.61 -9.73
CA ASP A 121 -17.84 14.79 -8.90
C ASP A 121 -18.14 16.12 -9.62
N LEU A 122 -17.92 16.16 -10.95
CA LEU A 122 -18.34 17.31 -11.76
C LEU A 122 -19.87 17.41 -11.82
N MET A 123 -20.58 16.30 -11.98
CA MET A 123 -22.05 16.28 -11.99
C MET A 123 -22.65 16.78 -10.68
N SER A 124 -22.13 16.33 -9.52
CA SER A 124 -22.57 16.82 -8.21
C SER A 124 -22.25 18.31 -8.01
N SER A 125 -21.10 18.76 -8.50
CA SER A 125 -20.73 20.18 -8.54
C SER A 125 -21.71 21.02 -9.38
N PHE A 126 -22.08 20.56 -10.58
CA PHE A 126 -23.08 21.26 -11.42
C PHE A 126 -24.45 21.31 -10.76
N TRP A 127 -24.85 20.26 -10.05
CA TRP A 127 -26.11 20.21 -9.30
C TRP A 127 -26.15 21.27 -8.20
N ALA A 128 -25.08 21.40 -7.41
CA ALA A 128 -24.94 22.45 -6.42
C ALA A 128 -24.97 23.86 -7.04
N ALA A 129 -24.36 24.04 -8.22
CA ALA A 129 -24.41 25.31 -8.96
C ALA A 129 -25.84 25.69 -9.37
N ASN A 130 -26.62 24.71 -9.80
CA ASN A 130 -28.02 24.92 -10.17
C ASN A 130 -28.86 25.34 -8.96
N LEU A 131 -28.65 24.69 -7.81
CA LEU A 131 -29.30 25.06 -6.56
C LEU A 131 -28.95 26.49 -6.13
N LEU A 132 -27.67 26.88 -6.25
CA LEU A 132 -27.21 28.24 -5.97
C LEU A 132 -27.84 29.29 -6.90
N ARG A 133 -28.09 28.96 -8.16
CA ARG A 133 -28.70 29.88 -9.13
C ARG A 133 -30.15 30.21 -8.78
N VAL A 134 -30.93 29.21 -8.36
CA VAL A 134 -32.39 29.35 -8.24
C VAL A 134 -32.81 30.00 -6.92
N GLN A 135 -32.04 29.83 -5.83
CA GLN A 135 -32.57 30.09 -4.47
C GLN A 135 -31.72 31.04 -3.61
N THR A 136 -30.59 31.60 -4.07
CA THR A 136 -29.62 32.26 -3.17
C THR A 136 -29.97 33.65 -2.64
N PHE A 137 -29.76 33.83 -1.33
CA PHE A 137 -29.81 35.12 -0.63
C PHE A 137 -28.62 36.02 -0.96
N SER A 138 -28.86 37.33 -1.09
CA SER A 138 -27.88 38.31 -1.57
C SER A 138 -26.57 38.36 -0.77
N ARG A 139 -26.60 38.20 0.57
CA ARG A 139 -25.40 38.26 1.42
C ARG A 139 -24.52 37.01 1.37
N LEU A 140 -25.13 35.82 1.23
CA LEU A 140 -24.40 34.55 1.17
C LEU A 140 -24.00 34.17 -0.26
N ARG A 141 -24.64 34.77 -1.27
CA ARG A 141 -24.41 34.49 -2.69
C ARG A 141 -22.94 34.58 -3.07
N ALA A 142 -22.27 35.69 -2.78
CA ALA A 142 -20.86 35.87 -3.16
C ALA A 142 -19.95 34.79 -2.52
N SER A 143 -20.18 34.51 -1.23
CA SER A 143 -19.36 33.54 -0.49
C SER A 143 -19.56 32.09 -0.97
N LEU A 144 -20.82 31.69 -1.20
CA LEU A 144 -21.13 30.35 -1.69
C LEU A 144 -20.67 30.12 -3.13
N TRP A 145 -20.79 31.13 -4.01
CA TRP A 145 -20.24 31.05 -5.37
C TRP A 145 -18.71 30.98 -5.38
N MET A 146 -18.03 31.65 -4.44
CA MET A 146 -16.58 31.54 -4.26
C MET A 146 -16.14 30.14 -3.80
N ILE A 147 -16.82 29.57 -2.81
CA ILE A 147 -16.53 28.19 -2.36
C ILE A 147 -16.78 27.19 -3.48
N TRP A 148 -17.91 27.33 -4.19
CA TRP A 148 -18.25 26.46 -5.31
C TRP A 148 -17.21 26.54 -6.43
N SER A 149 -16.80 27.76 -6.82
CA SER A 149 -15.82 27.96 -7.90
C SER A 149 -14.44 27.39 -7.55
N LEU A 150 -14.00 27.57 -6.31
CA LEU A 150 -12.77 26.95 -5.80
C LEU A 150 -12.85 25.42 -5.84
N ASN A 151 -13.97 24.84 -5.41
CA ASN A 151 -14.16 23.40 -5.46
C ASN A 151 -14.18 22.85 -6.90
N ALA A 152 -14.89 23.52 -7.81
CA ALA A 152 -14.91 23.16 -9.23
C ALA A 152 -13.52 23.27 -9.87
N ALA A 153 -12.78 24.34 -9.58
CA ALA A 153 -11.41 24.53 -10.04
C ALA A 153 -10.47 23.42 -9.53
N ARG A 154 -10.63 22.98 -8.27
CA ARG A 154 -9.87 21.84 -7.71
C ARG A 154 -10.17 20.54 -8.44
N THR A 155 -11.44 20.27 -8.73
CA THR A 155 -11.84 19.06 -9.48
C THR A 155 -11.26 19.08 -10.90
N LEU A 156 -11.34 20.23 -11.59
CA LEU A 156 -10.82 20.37 -12.95
C LEU A 156 -9.29 20.30 -13.02
N THR A 157 -8.60 20.98 -12.11
CA THR A 157 -7.13 20.94 -12.02
C THR A 157 -6.64 19.52 -11.73
N TYR A 158 -7.34 18.76 -10.90
CA TYR A 158 -7.04 17.35 -10.68
C TYR A 158 -7.27 16.49 -11.92
N PHE A 159 -8.39 16.68 -12.62
CA PHE A 159 -8.69 15.95 -13.84
C PHE A 159 -7.58 16.17 -14.89
N ALA A 160 -7.20 17.43 -15.12
CA ALA A 160 -6.11 17.78 -16.03
C ALA A 160 -4.76 17.22 -15.56
N ALA A 161 -4.47 17.26 -14.25
CA ALA A 161 -3.25 16.68 -13.69
C ALA A 161 -3.22 15.15 -13.86
N SER A 162 -4.33 14.45 -13.67
CA SER A 162 -4.43 13.00 -13.83
C SER A 162 -4.21 12.56 -15.28
N GLU A 163 -4.84 13.22 -16.25
CA GLU A 163 -4.61 12.91 -17.67
C GLU A 163 -3.17 13.18 -18.08
N LYS A 164 -2.62 14.32 -17.66
CA LYS A 164 -1.22 14.66 -17.92
C LYS A 164 -0.27 13.66 -17.25
N ALA A 165 -0.55 13.25 -16.02
CA ALA A 165 0.26 12.28 -15.29
C ALA A 165 0.28 10.92 -15.95
N GLU A 166 -0.85 10.45 -16.48
CA GLU A 166 -0.93 9.21 -17.25
C GLU A 166 -0.01 9.27 -18.48
N ALA A 167 -0.08 10.36 -19.25
CA ALA A 167 0.78 10.55 -20.41
C ALA A 167 2.26 10.63 -20.02
N VAL A 168 2.60 11.42 -19.00
CA VAL A 168 3.98 11.57 -18.50
C VAL A 168 4.52 10.24 -17.98
N ASN A 169 3.73 9.49 -17.21
CA ASN A 169 4.14 8.20 -16.65
C ASN A 169 4.40 7.17 -17.75
N GLN A 170 3.53 7.07 -18.77
CA GLN A 170 3.73 6.16 -19.90
C GLN A 170 5.01 6.51 -20.70
N VAL A 171 5.24 7.80 -20.94
CA VAL A 171 6.42 8.28 -21.65
C VAL A 171 7.69 8.04 -20.82
N SER A 172 7.67 8.42 -19.54
CA SER A 172 8.74 8.19 -18.56
C SER A 172 9.12 6.70 -18.47
N LEU A 173 8.13 5.82 -18.45
CA LEU A 173 8.30 4.38 -18.39
C LEU A 173 9.04 3.84 -19.63
N ARG A 174 8.63 4.27 -20.84
CA ARG A 174 9.29 3.90 -22.10
C ARG A 174 10.72 4.44 -22.18
N ILE A 175 10.92 5.71 -21.84
CA ILE A 175 12.24 6.34 -21.81
C ILE A 175 13.19 5.59 -20.87
N THR A 176 12.70 5.20 -19.68
CA THR A 176 13.51 4.43 -18.72
C THR A 176 13.94 3.10 -19.32
N ALA A 177 13.05 2.39 -20.03
CA ALA A 177 13.36 1.11 -20.65
C ALA A 177 14.42 1.25 -21.76
N ASP A 178 14.28 2.27 -22.62
CA ASP A 178 15.22 2.55 -23.69
C ASP A 178 16.58 2.99 -23.13
N TYR A 179 16.60 3.87 -22.13
CA TYR A 179 17.84 4.33 -21.49
C TYR A 179 18.65 3.20 -20.86
N MET A 180 17.99 2.26 -20.18
CA MET A 180 18.66 1.12 -19.56
C MET A 180 19.31 0.16 -20.57
N SER A 181 18.91 0.21 -21.85
CA SER A 181 19.56 -0.60 -22.90
C SER A 181 21.00 -0.16 -23.20
N TYR A 182 21.35 1.12 -23.00
CA TYR A 182 22.68 1.67 -23.32
C TYR A 182 23.37 2.37 -22.13
N GLU A 183 22.76 2.38 -20.95
CA GLU A 183 23.33 3.02 -19.75
C GLU A 183 24.72 2.46 -19.38
N HIS A 184 24.92 1.15 -19.57
CA HIS A 184 26.17 0.48 -19.27
C HIS A 184 27.32 0.99 -20.16
N GLU A 185 27.07 1.23 -21.45
CA GLU A 185 28.06 1.82 -22.37
C GLU A 185 28.52 3.22 -21.89
N ILE A 186 27.60 4.02 -21.36
CA ILE A 186 27.86 5.38 -20.86
C ILE A 186 28.66 5.32 -19.55
N ALA A 187 28.42 4.31 -18.72
CA ALA A 187 29.13 4.13 -17.46
C ALA A 187 30.57 3.64 -17.69
N ASP A 188 30.76 2.67 -18.60
CA ASP A 188 32.05 2.05 -18.89
C ASP A 188 33.03 2.99 -19.63
N ALA A 189 32.52 4.05 -20.26
CA ALA A 189 33.33 5.12 -20.85
C ALA A 189 34.08 5.99 -19.82
N VAL A 190 33.80 5.84 -18.51
CA VAL A 190 34.52 6.54 -17.43
C VAL A 190 35.65 5.64 -16.90
N PRO A 191 36.92 6.08 -16.93
CA PRO A 191 38.04 5.24 -16.49
C PRO A 191 37.93 4.88 -14.99
N PRO A 192 38.22 3.64 -14.59
CA PRO A 192 38.18 3.23 -13.19
C PRO A 192 39.24 3.97 -12.36
N PRO A 193 38.96 4.29 -11.08
CA PRO A 193 39.95 4.89 -10.19
C PRO A 193 41.15 3.95 -9.98
N PRO A 194 42.36 4.49 -9.74
CA PRO A 194 43.55 3.68 -9.54
C PRO A 194 43.39 2.74 -8.33
N PRO A 195 43.92 1.50 -8.39
CA PRO A 195 43.78 0.53 -7.32
C PRO A 195 44.55 1.00 -6.08
N GLY A 196 43.82 1.44 -5.07
CA GLY A 196 44.30 1.66 -3.71
C GLY A 196 43.69 0.64 -2.77
N ASP A 197 44.49 0.17 -1.81
CA ASP A 197 44.19 -0.97 -0.94
C ASP A 197 42.87 -0.78 -0.16
N GLY A 198 41.86 -1.56 -0.56
CA GLY A 198 40.49 -1.57 0.01
C GLY A 198 39.47 -0.97 -0.96
N GLU A 199 38.79 -1.80 -1.77
CA GLU A 199 37.72 -1.36 -2.69
C GLU A 199 36.57 -0.66 -1.93
N ILE A 200 36.65 0.67 -1.76
CA ILE A 200 35.51 1.48 -1.33
C ILE A 200 34.50 1.47 -2.47
N PHE A 201 33.28 0.97 -2.23
CA PHE A 201 32.22 0.93 -3.22
C PHE A 201 31.86 2.36 -3.70
N THR A 202 32.21 2.70 -4.94
CA THR A 202 31.92 4.02 -5.53
C THR A 202 30.65 4.00 -6.38
N MET A 203 29.74 4.94 -6.14
CA MET A 203 28.48 5.11 -6.88
C MET A 203 28.63 5.75 -8.27
N ASP A 204 29.83 6.17 -8.68
CA ASP A 204 30.07 6.95 -9.90
C ASP A 204 29.75 6.21 -11.21
N SER A 205 29.78 4.87 -11.18
CA SER A 205 29.43 4.04 -12.32
C SER A 205 27.92 3.85 -12.51
N TYR A 206 27.09 4.26 -11.54
CA TYR A 206 25.64 4.03 -11.55
C TYR A 206 24.88 5.28 -12.00
N LYS A 207 24.54 5.37 -13.29
CA LYS A 207 23.89 6.55 -13.90
C LYS A 207 22.38 6.35 -14.03
N TYR A 208 21.71 5.87 -12.99
CA TYR A 208 20.27 5.62 -13.02
C TYR A 208 19.45 6.91 -13.00
N LEU A 209 18.36 6.91 -13.76
CA LEU A 209 17.50 8.09 -13.94
C LEU A 209 16.69 8.37 -12.68
N VAL A 210 16.75 9.63 -12.21
CA VAL A 210 15.92 10.13 -11.10
C VAL A 210 14.88 11.11 -11.67
N LEU A 211 15.28 12.27 -12.22
CA LEU A 211 14.35 13.29 -12.69
C LEU A 211 14.88 14.03 -13.94
N GLY A 212 14.00 14.73 -14.67
CA GLY A 212 14.37 15.64 -15.78
C GLY A 212 14.23 15.06 -17.19
N GLU A 213 13.87 13.78 -17.31
CA GLU A 213 13.71 13.09 -18.60
C GLU A 213 12.65 13.73 -19.50
N ASP A 214 11.53 14.19 -18.93
CA ASP A 214 10.42 14.80 -19.67
C ASP A 214 10.76 16.21 -20.18
N GLN A 215 11.57 16.95 -19.43
CA GLN A 215 12.06 18.28 -19.83
C GLN A 215 13.07 18.16 -20.96
N VAL A 216 14.03 17.23 -20.84
CA VAL A 216 15.03 16.98 -21.89
C VAL A 216 14.37 16.52 -23.18
N VAL A 217 13.39 15.63 -23.11
CA VAL A 217 12.67 15.17 -24.31
C VAL A 217 11.85 16.29 -24.95
N LYS A 218 11.22 17.17 -24.16
CA LYS A 218 10.53 18.36 -24.71
C LYS A 218 11.51 19.30 -25.40
N ASP A 219 12.63 19.62 -24.74
CA ASP A 219 13.66 20.49 -25.33
C ASP A 219 14.19 19.93 -26.67
N LEU A 220 14.37 18.60 -26.76
CA LEU A 220 14.80 17.93 -27.99
C LEU A 220 13.71 17.87 -29.07
N GLN A 221 12.43 17.84 -28.68
CA GLN A 221 11.31 17.88 -29.62
C GLN A 221 11.03 19.30 -30.13
N ASP A 222 11.27 20.32 -29.31
CA ASP A 222 11.03 21.73 -29.61
C ASP A 222 12.20 22.38 -30.37
N GLN A 223 13.36 21.71 -30.53
CA GLN A 223 14.45 22.21 -31.36
C GLN A 223 14.03 22.31 -32.84
N PRO A 224 14.05 23.52 -33.44
CA PRO A 224 13.74 23.69 -34.85
C PRO A 224 14.82 23.00 -35.70
N ARG A 225 14.38 22.15 -36.64
CA ARG A 225 15.23 21.48 -37.63
C ARG A 225 16.03 22.54 -38.41
N THR A 226 17.29 22.77 -38.06
CA THR A 226 18.22 23.44 -38.97
C THR A 226 18.42 22.53 -40.17
N ALA A 227 18.01 23.04 -41.33
CA ALA A 227 18.04 22.36 -42.61
C ALA A 227 19.46 21.89 -42.96
N THR A 228 19.69 20.58 -42.98
CA THR A 228 20.64 20.00 -43.92
C THR A 228 19.88 19.70 -45.22
N THR A 229 20.13 20.55 -46.21
CA THR A 229 19.87 20.33 -47.63
C THR A 229 20.44 18.98 -48.06
N GLY A 230 19.58 18.12 -48.60
CA GLY A 230 19.97 16.79 -49.07
C GLY A 230 18.75 16.01 -49.53
N THR A 231 18.38 16.23 -50.80
CA THR A 231 17.24 15.63 -51.51
C THR A 231 17.34 14.11 -51.54
N GLN A 232 16.67 13.40 -50.62
CA GLN A 232 16.32 11.98 -50.81
C GLN A 232 14.96 11.65 -50.20
N ARG A 233 14.19 10.90 -51.00
CA ARG A 233 12.79 10.49 -50.82
C ARG A 233 12.56 9.82 -49.45
N PRO A 234 11.45 10.11 -48.74
CA PRO A 234 11.20 9.53 -47.44
C PRO A 234 10.70 8.08 -47.57
N ASP A 235 11.57 7.12 -47.26
CA ASP A 235 11.18 5.72 -47.03
C ASP A 235 10.22 5.64 -45.82
N SER A 236 9.10 4.93 -45.99
CA SER A 236 8.08 4.68 -44.97
C SER A 236 8.64 4.03 -43.69
N SER A 237 9.79 3.37 -43.79
CA SER A 237 10.57 2.77 -42.69
C SER A 237 11.25 3.81 -41.77
N ARG A 238 11.38 5.08 -42.17
CA ARG A 238 11.93 6.15 -41.30
C ARG A 238 10.92 6.75 -40.31
N ARG A 239 9.62 6.49 -40.48
CA ARG A 239 8.59 7.01 -39.57
C ARG A 239 8.68 6.42 -38.15
N TRP A 240 9.22 5.20 -38.02
CA TRP A 240 9.36 4.49 -36.73
C TRP A 240 10.68 4.75 -35.99
N ARG A 241 11.74 5.21 -36.69
CA ARG A 241 13.01 5.65 -36.07
C ARG A 241 12.92 7.01 -35.36
N LYS A 242 11.71 7.58 -35.26
CA LYS A 242 11.45 8.93 -34.74
C LYS A 242 11.28 9.00 -33.21
N TYR A 243 11.54 7.91 -32.48
CA TYR A 243 11.27 7.79 -31.04
C TYR A 243 12.47 7.37 -30.17
N GLN A 244 13.64 7.09 -30.74
CA GLN A 244 14.79 6.66 -29.94
C GLN A 244 15.65 7.86 -29.57
N VAL A 245 15.18 8.62 -28.57
CA VAL A 245 15.95 9.74 -27.99
C VAL A 245 17.04 9.15 -27.10
N ARG A 246 18.31 9.25 -27.53
CA ARG A 246 19.47 8.85 -26.70
C ARG A 246 19.74 9.96 -25.68
N LEU A 247 19.48 9.69 -24.41
CA LEU A 247 19.78 10.62 -23.32
C LEU A 247 21.24 10.43 -22.89
N ASP A 248 22.01 11.51 -22.96
CA ASP A 248 23.36 11.55 -22.40
C ASP A 248 23.38 12.45 -21.15
N PRO A 249 23.68 11.92 -19.95
CA PRO A 249 23.79 12.70 -18.72
C PRO A 249 24.87 13.80 -18.75
N GLN A 250 25.90 13.67 -19.59
CA GLN A 250 26.97 14.66 -19.71
C GLN A 250 26.55 15.86 -20.57
N VAL A 251 25.76 15.62 -21.61
CA VAL A 251 25.26 16.67 -22.51
C VAL A 251 24.04 17.39 -21.93
N HIS A 252 23.21 16.68 -21.17
CA HIS A 252 21.96 17.21 -20.65
C HIS A 252 22.08 17.57 -19.17
N GLU A 253 22.40 18.82 -18.86
CA GLU A 253 22.51 19.32 -17.47
C GLU A 253 21.22 19.18 -16.67
N LYS A 254 20.05 19.29 -17.34
CA LYS A 254 18.73 19.11 -16.74
C LYS A 254 18.41 17.66 -16.36
N LEU A 255 19.16 16.67 -16.89
CA LEU A 255 18.98 15.26 -16.55
C LEU A 255 19.68 14.95 -15.23
N ILE A 256 18.90 14.47 -14.25
CA ILE A 256 19.39 14.14 -12.91
C ILE A 256 19.53 12.62 -12.82
N THR A 257 20.78 12.19 -12.69
CA THR A 257 21.22 10.81 -12.49
C THR A 257 21.73 10.61 -11.06
N LEU A 258 21.74 9.36 -10.62
CA LEU A 258 22.16 8.99 -9.26
C LEU A 258 23.61 9.45 -8.95
N ASP A 259 24.53 9.32 -9.89
CA ASP A 259 25.93 9.75 -9.75
C ASP A 259 26.05 11.26 -9.45
N LYS A 260 25.24 12.11 -10.13
CA LYS A 260 25.20 13.56 -9.88
C LYS A 260 24.76 13.87 -8.45
N ILE A 261 23.76 13.15 -7.94
CA ILE A 261 23.27 13.32 -6.56
C ILE A 261 24.33 12.85 -5.56
N TRP A 262 25.05 11.78 -5.86
CA TRP A 262 26.05 11.22 -4.96
C TRP A 262 27.26 12.13 -4.76
N LYS A 263 27.63 12.90 -5.79
CA LYS A 263 28.70 13.91 -5.79
C LYS A 263 28.34 15.20 -5.01
N VAL A 264 27.07 15.43 -4.70
CA VAL A 264 26.64 16.60 -3.93
C VAL A 264 26.87 16.37 -2.44
N ASP A 265 27.51 17.33 -1.79
CA ASP A 265 27.68 17.34 -0.33
C ASP A 265 26.37 17.75 0.36
N MET A 266 25.66 16.75 0.89
CA MET A 266 24.38 16.92 1.59
C MET A 266 24.55 17.20 3.09
N SER A 267 25.78 17.19 3.61
CA SER A 267 26.06 17.40 5.05
C SER A 267 25.57 18.77 5.54
N ARG A 268 25.66 19.79 4.67
CA ARG A 268 25.23 21.18 4.93
C ARG A 268 23.74 21.32 5.25
N ILE A 269 22.89 20.50 4.61
CA ILE A 269 21.44 20.52 4.86
C ILE A 269 21.12 19.93 6.23
N LEU A 270 21.85 18.91 6.68
CA LEU A 270 21.48 18.15 7.88
C LEU A 270 22.17 18.59 9.18
N GLY A 271 23.32 19.28 9.10
CA GLY A 271 24.05 19.74 10.29
C GLY A 271 24.66 18.63 11.16
N CYS A 272 24.55 17.33 10.81
CA CYS A 272 25.09 16.19 11.56
C CYS A 272 25.37 14.94 10.68
N THR A 273 26.37 14.14 11.12
CA THR A 273 26.81 12.76 10.78
C THR A 273 26.60 12.18 9.37
N GLU A 274 27.64 11.54 8.82
CA GLU A 274 27.63 10.87 7.50
C GLU A 274 26.43 9.92 7.30
N HIS A 275 26.02 9.21 8.36
CA HIS A 275 24.90 8.26 8.33
C HIS A 275 23.59 8.89 7.86
N THR A 276 23.28 10.11 8.29
CA THR A 276 22.01 10.76 7.97
C THR A 276 22.02 11.33 6.55
N SER A 277 23.20 11.69 6.03
CA SER A 277 23.38 12.06 4.63
C SER A 277 23.18 10.87 3.69
N ASN A 278 23.67 9.68 4.08
CA ASN A 278 23.49 8.45 3.32
C ASN A 278 22.00 8.05 3.26
N GLN A 279 21.24 8.24 4.35
CA GLN A 279 19.79 8.00 4.34
C GLN A 279 19.03 8.88 3.35
N LEU A 280 19.43 10.15 3.17
CA LEU A 280 18.81 11.04 2.20
C LEU A 280 19.08 10.58 0.77
N LYS A 281 20.32 10.21 0.49
CA LYS A 281 20.72 9.71 -0.81
C LYS A 281 20.09 8.34 -1.12
N ASP A 282 19.85 7.51 -0.08
CA ASP A 282 19.08 6.27 -0.18
C ASP A 282 17.66 6.52 -0.74
N VAL A 283 16.99 7.63 -0.41
CA VAL A 283 15.66 7.95 -0.95
C VAL A 283 15.70 8.18 -2.46
N CYS A 284 16.73 8.87 -2.97
CA CYS A 284 16.93 9.05 -4.41
C CYS A 284 17.27 7.72 -5.11
N LEU A 285 18.05 6.85 -4.45
CA LEU A 285 18.29 5.49 -4.92
C LEU A 285 16.97 4.71 -5.02
N SER A 286 16.15 4.71 -3.97
CA SER A 286 14.83 4.07 -3.95
C SER A 286 13.90 4.59 -5.06
N PHE A 287 13.96 5.90 -5.36
CA PHE A 287 13.19 6.48 -6.46
C PHE A 287 13.66 5.98 -7.84
N SER A 288 14.98 5.81 -8.02
CA SER A 288 15.51 5.23 -9.25
C SER A 288 15.12 3.76 -9.40
N LEU A 289 15.19 2.97 -8.30
CA LEU A 289 14.76 1.57 -8.27
C LEU A 289 13.27 1.44 -8.57
N TYR A 290 12.43 2.30 -7.99
CA TYR A 290 11.00 2.43 -8.29
C TYR A 290 10.75 2.58 -9.79
N LYS A 291 11.53 3.42 -10.47
CA LYS A 291 11.43 3.62 -11.92
C LYS A 291 11.82 2.38 -12.71
N LEU A 292 12.73 1.56 -12.21
CA LEU A 292 13.07 0.28 -12.81
C LEU A 292 11.96 -0.74 -12.59
N LEU A 293 11.54 -0.93 -11.34
CA LEU A 293 10.59 -1.97 -10.94
C LEU A 293 9.21 -1.78 -11.55
N ARG A 294 8.76 -0.54 -11.74
CA ARG A 294 7.47 -0.26 -12.41
C ARG A 294 7.38 -0.87 -13.81
N ARG A 295 8.49 -1.06 -14.53
CA ARG A 295 8.50 -1.68 -15.88
C ARG A 295 8.02 -3.13 -15.86
N ARG A 296 8.23 -3.83 -14.74
CA ARG A 296 7.77 -5.22 -14.53
C ARG A 296 6.24 -5.34 -14.50
N PHE A 297 5.50 -4.26 -14.21
CA PHE A 297 4.03 -4.26 -14.24
C PHE A 297 3.41 -3.92 -15.60
N TYR A 298 4.21 -3.36 -16.52
CA TYR A 298 3.75 -2.90 -17.84
C TYR A 298 4.43 -3.65 -19.00
N ASP A 299 5.04 -4.79 -18.70
CA ASP A 299 5.61 -5.73 -19.68
C ASP A 299 6.64 -5.11 -20.63
N LEU A 300 7.46 -4.18 -20.09
CA LEU A 300 8.59 -3.58 -20.82
C LEU A 300 9.89 -4.36 -20.57
N PRO A 301 10.85 -4.30 -21.53
CA PRO A 301 12.11 -5.02 -21.41
C PRO A 301 12.96 -4.53 -20.23
N LEU A 302 13.51 -5.50 -19.49
CA LEU A 302 14.44 -5.30 -18.38
C LEU A 302 15.86 -5.64 -18.86
N HIS A 303 16.43 -4.78 -19.71
CA HIS A 303 17.78 -4.95 -20.26
C HIS A 303 18.85 -5.15 -19.19
N GLU A 304 18.61 -4.58 -18.00
CA GLU A 304 19.53 -4.59 -16.89
C GLU A 304 19.53 -5.88 -16.06
N ALA A 305 18.51 -6.73 -16.18
CA ALA A 305 18.38 -7.93 -15.34
C ALA A 305 19.49 -8.98 -15.62
N GLY A 306 20.03 -8.99 -16.84
CA GLY A 306 21.18 -9.84 -17.22
C GLY A 306 22.54 -9.24 -16.88
N LEU A 307 22.60 -7.97 -16.44
CA LEU A 307 23.86 -7.28 -16.15
C LEU A 307 24.28 -7.51 -14.70
N LYS A 308 25.52 -7.97 -14.49
CA LYS A 308 26.12 -8.10 -13.14
C LYS A 308 26.19 -6.77 -12.37
N LYS A 309 26.01 -5.63 -13.05
CA LYS A 309 26.09 -4.28 -12.49
C LYS A 309 25.06 -4.01 -11.40
N ILE A 310 23.77 -4.29 -11.67
CA ILE A 310 22.70 -4.09 -10.65
C ILE A 310 22.81 -5.14 -9.56
N SER A 311 23.08 -6.39 -9.93
CA SER A 311 23.29 -7.45 -8.93
C SER A 311 24.37 -7.05 -7.92
N ARG A 312 25.51 -6.52 -8.40
CA ARG A 312 26.58 -5.98 -7.54
C ARG A 312 26.12 -4.81 -6.66
N LEU A 313 25.28 -3.91 -7.17
CA LEU A 313 24.70 -2.82 -6.38
C LEU A 313 23.83 -3.37 -5.25
N VAL A 314 22.98 -4.34 -5.54
CA VAL A 314 22.11 -4.95 -4.53
C VAL A 314 22.96 -5.65 -3.47
N PHE A 315 23.85 -6.56 -3.87
CA PHE A 315 24.61 -7.38 -2.92
C PHE A 315 25.70 -6.62 -2.15
N ARG A 316 26.47 -5.73 -2.79
CA ARG A 316 27.56 -5.01 -2.13
C ARG A 316 27.10 -3.77 -1.36
N TYR A 317 26.03 -3.11 -1.81
CA TYR A 317 25.65 -1.82 -1.25
C TYR A 317 24.30 -1.81 -0.52
N ILE A 318 23.24 -2.33 -1.13
CA ILE A 318 21.90 -2.32 -0.51
C ILE A 318 21.86 -3.35 0.63
N LEU A 319 22.43 -4.54 0.40
CA LEU A 319 22.47 -5.65 1.34
C LEU A 319 23.61 -5.54 2.37
N SER A 320 24.28 -4.38 2.47
CA SER A 320 25.32 -4.14 3.47
C SER A 320 24.77 -4.21 4.90
N ASP A 321 23.52 -3.79 5.08
CA ASP A 321 22.78 -3.79 6.34
C ASP A 321 21.31 -4.15 6.07
N ALA A 322 20.74 -5.02 6.91
CA ALA A 322 19.37 -5.48 6.76
C ALA A 322 18.33 -4.38 6.93
N GLU A 323 18.56 -3.48 7.89
CA GLU A 323 17.66 -2.35 8.12
C GLU A 323 17.70 -1.37 6.95
N ARG A 324 18.88 -1.17 6.37
CA ARG A 324 19.04 -0.37 5.15
C ARG A 324 18.29 -0.96 3.96
N ALA A 325 18.45 -2.25 3.68
CA ALA A 325 17.78 -2.88 2.55
C ALA A 325 16.25 -2.78 2.67
N PHE A 326 15.68 -3.09 3.84
CA PHE A 326 14.23 -2.93 4.07
C PHE A 326 13.78 -1.47 4.00
N ARG A 327 14.59 -0.51 4.42
CA ARG A 327 14.29 0.92 4.29
C ARG A 327 14.31 1.38 2.82
N VAL A 328 15.32 0.99 2.05
CA VAL A 328 15.43 1.32 0.62
C VAL A 328 14.26 0.71 -0.16
N VAL A 329 14.02 -0.60 0.01
CA VAL A 329 12.91 -1.27 -0.67
C VAL A 329 11.55 -0.78 -0.13
N GLY A 330 11.44 -0.53 1.17
CA GLY A 330 10.22 0.01 1.77
C GLY A 330 9.84 1.38 1.22
N THR A 331 10.83 2.26 1.00
CA THR A 331 10.65 3.58 0.35
C THR A 331 10.46 3.47 -1.16
N GLU A 332 10.98 2.43 -1.82
CA GLU A 332 10.63 2.13 -3.22
C GLU A 332 9.16 1.71 -3.35
N LEU A 333 8.71 0.80 -2.48
CA LEU A 333 7.35 0.27 -2.50
C LEU A 333 6.30 1.33 -2.11
N SER A 334 6.65 2.35 -1.30
CA SER A 334 5.75 3.51 -1.09
C SER A 334 5.50 4.29 -2.38
N PHE A 335 6.53 4.50 -3.21
CA PHE A 335 6.35 5.17 -4.49
C PHE A 335 5.47 4.33 -5.44
N LEU A 336 5.60 2.99 -5.42
CA LEU A 336 4.72 2.10 -6.18
C LEU A 336 3.27 2.13 -5.65
N GLN A 337 3.10 2.06 -4.34
CA GLN A 337 1.79 2.18 -3.69
C GLN A 337 1.14 3.52 -4.05
N ASP A 338 1.91 4.60 -4.04
CA ASP A 338 1.42 5.93 -4.44
C ASP A 338 1.08 6.00 -5.93
N LEU A 339 1.84 5.33 -6.80
CA LEU A 339 1.56 5.26 -8.23
C LEU A 339 0.25 4.55 -8.54
N PHE A 340 -0.01 3.42 -7.87
CA PHE A 340 -1.20 2.61 -8.16
C PHE A 340 -2.44 3.04 -7.39
N TYR A 341 -2.25 3.50 -6.16
CA TYR A 341 -3.33 3.72 -5.20
C TYR A 341 -3.37 5.12 -4.62
N SER A 342 -2.53 6.08 -5.01
CA SER A 342 -2.65 7.44 -4.47
C SER A 342 -2.84 8.50 -5.54
N ARG A 343 -3.70 9.48 -5.24
CA ARG A 343 -3.78 10.75 -5.97
C ARG A 343 -2.45 11.50 -5.98
N ARG A 344 -1.55 11.22 -5.02
CA ARG A 344 -0.23 11.86 -4.88
C ARG A 344 0.60 11.73 -6.17
N ALA A 345 0.80 10.52 -6.68
CA ALA A 345 1.65 10.32 -7.86
C ALA A 345 1.15 11.11 -9.08
N ALA A 346 -0.16 11.19 -9.29
CA ALA A 346 -0.75 11.97 -10.37
C ALA A 346 -0.48 13.48 -10.21
N THR A 347 -0.64 14.02 -9.00
CA THR A 347 -0.37 15.45 -8.74
C THR A 347 1.11 15.81 -8.86
N PHE A 348 2.01 14.88 -8.50
CA PHE A 348 3.46 15.09 -8.56
C PHE A 348 4.08 14.86 -9.94
N ALA A 349 3.36 14.25 -10.90
CA ALA A 349 3.88 13.96 -12.23
C ALA A 349 4.33 15.21 -13.02
N SER A 350 3.81 16.39 -12.65
CA SER A 350 4.21 17.68 -13.25
C SER A 350 5.18 18.50 -12.39
N GLY A 351 5.70 17.92 -11.31
CA GLY A 351 6.53 18.60 -10.32
C GLY A 351 5.78 18.88 -9.01
N PHE A 352 6.24 19.88 -8.26
CA PHE A 352 5.64 20.21 -6.96
C PHE A 352 4.20 20.78 -7.14
N PRO A 353 3.19 20.29 -6.40
CA PRO A 353 1.77 20.58 -6.64
C PRO A 353 1.32 21.95 -6.11
N THR A 354 1.99 23.03 -6.51
CA THR A 354 1.72 24.40 -6.03
C THR A 354 0.27 24.84 -6.23
N THR A 355 -0.30 24.59 -7.41
CA THR A 355 -1.66 25.02 -7.77
C THR A 355 -2.71 24.35 -6.88
N SER A 356 -2.58 23.04 -6.64
CA SER A 356 -3.49 22.29 -5.78
C SER A 356 -3.40 22.76 -4.33
N LEU A 357 -2.19 23.05 -3.83
CA LEU A 357 -1.99 23.55 -2.47
C LEU A 357 -2.57 24.95 -2.28
N VAL A 358 -2.34 25.86 -3.24
CA VAL A 358 -2.92 27.22 -3.21
C VAL A 358 -4.44 27.16 -3.25
N LEU A 359 -5.03 26.32 -4.11
CA LEU A 359 -6.49 26.15 -4.15
C LEU A 359 -7.06 25.57 -2.84
N SER A 360 -6.36 24.62 -2.20
CA SER A 360 -6.73 24.12 -0.88
C SER A 360 -6.66 25.20 0.20
N LEU A 361 -5.60 26.02 0.23
CA LEU A 361 -5.47 27.14 1.17
C LEU A 361 -6.56 28.21 0.96
N LEU A 362 -6.83 28.57 -0.29
CA LEU A 362 -7.90 29.50 -0.65
C LEU A 362 -9.28 28.95 -0.24
N LEU A 363 -9.50 27.63 -0.37
CA LEU A 363 -10.74 27.01 0.08
C LEU A 363 -10.90 27.09 1.59
N VAL A 364 -9.84 26.83 2.37
CA VAL A 364 -9.87 26.96 3.84
C VAL A 364 -10.19 28.40 4.25
N ALA A 365 -9.60 29.39 3.58
CA ALA A 365 -9.92 30.79 3.81
C ALA A 365 -11.38 31.13 3.46
N ALA A 366 -11.89 30.64 2.32
CA ALA A 366 -13.25 30.89 1.86
C ALA A 366 -14.31 30.22 2.77
N THR A 367 -14.09 28.98 3.20
CA THR A 367 -14.99 28.27 4.13
C THR A 367 -14.94 28.89 5.53
N GLY A 368 -13.77 29.33 5.99
CA GLY A 368 -13.62 30.12 7.21
C GLY A 368 -14.40 31.45 7.15
N TYR A 369 -14.36 32.15 6.01
CA TYR A 369 -15.11 33.39 5.82
C TYR A 369 -16.63 33.18 5.90
N VAL A 370 -17.17 32.04 5.44
CA VAL A 370 -18.60 31.70 5.57
C VAL A 370 -19.08 31.59 7.03
N ALA A 371 -18.20 31.30 7.98
CA ALA A 371 -18.57 31.26 9.39
C ALA A 371 -18.95 32.65 9.96
N TYR A 372 -18.55 33.75 9.32
CA TYR A 372 -18.88 35.11 9.71
C TYR A 372 -20.34 35.51 9.38
N PRO A 373 -20.81 35.50 8.13
CA PRO A 373 -22.19 35.89 7.79
C PRO A 373 -23.25 34.99 8.42
N ILE A 374 -22.91 33.72 8.71
CA ILE A 374 -23.82 32.75 9.34
C ILE A 374 -24.18 33.14 10.78
N ARG A 375 -23.32 33.89 11.49
CA ARG A 375 -23.62 34.36 12.85
C ARG A 375 -24.81 35.33 12.89
N TYR A 376 -25.11 36.01 11.78
CA TYR A 376 -26.16 37.01 11.69
C TYR A 376 -27.51 36.45 11.18
N VAL A 377 -27.56 35.16 10.85
CA VAL A 377 -28.81 34.48 10.40
C VAL A 377 -29.83 34.30 11.53
N PRO A 378 -29.45 33.91 12.77
CA PRO A 378 -30.40 33.72 13.88
C PRO A 378 -31.11 34.98 14.37
N GLU A 379 -30.53 36.17 14.15
CA GLU A 379 -31.11 37.46 14.59
C GLU A 379 -32.44 37.80 13.90
N ARG A 380 -32.81 37.07 12.85
CA ARG A 380 -34.02 37.33 12.04
C ARG A 380 -35.17 36.34 12.30
N GLU A 381 -34.95 35.29 13.07
CA GLU A 381 -35.95 34.21 13.25
C GLU A 381 -36.82 34.38 14.50
N GLU A 382 -38.12 34.12 14.38
CA GLU A 382 -39.11 34.17 15.47
C GLU A 382 -38.77 33.20 16.62
N LYS A 383 -39.20 33.48 17.86
CA LYS A 383 -38.73 32.81 19.10
C LYS A 383 -38.72 31.26 19.09
N ALA A 384 -39.64 30.60 18.38
CA ALA A 384 -39.69 29.14 18.26
C ALA A 384 -38.69 28.55 17.23
N ASN A 385 -38.18 29.39 16.33
CA ASN A 385 -37.14 29.04 15.34
C ASN A 385 -35.73 29.31 15.86
N ILE A 386 -35.55 30.07 16.95
CA ILE A 386 -34.22 30.38 17.53
C ILE A 386 -33.46 29.11 17.92
N VAL A 387 -34.11 28.14 18.59
CA VAL A 387 -33.48 26.86 18.98
C VAL A 387 -33.05 26.08 17.73
N ARG A 388 -33.90 26.03 16.70
CA ARG A 388 -33.61 25.43 15.39
C ARG A 388 -32.43 26.13 14.68
N SER A 389 -32.36 27.46 14.76
CA SER A 389 -31.27 28.28 14.23
C SER A 389 -29.94 27.98 14.90
N THR A 390 -29.92 27.86 16.23
CA THR A 390 -28.71 27.53 16.99
C THR A 390 -28.14 26.16 16.61
N HIS A 391 -29.00 25.16 16.37
CA HIS A 391 -28.56 23.86 15.85
C HIS A 391 -27.95 23.99 14.46
N GLY A 392 -28.56 24.79 13.58
CA GLY A 392 -28.04 24.99 12.23
C GLY A 392 -26.68 25.71 12.15
N VAL A 393 -26.46 26.69 13.03
CA VAL A 393 -25.15 27.36 13.18
C VAL A 393 -24.09 26.37 13.68
N LEU A 394 -24.42 25.51 14.65
CA LEU A 394 -23.50 24.52 15.21
C LEU A 394 -23.10 23.47 14.17
N ILE A 395 -24.07 22.90 13.45
CA ILE A 395 -23.82 21.94 12.36
C ILE A 395 -22.91 22.55 11.30
N THR A 396 -23.17 23.80 10.91
CA THR A 396 -22.36 24.47 9.89
C THR A 396 -20.93 24.69 10.34
N ARG A 397 -20.71 25.14 11.59
CA ARG A 397 -19.35 25.29 12.15
C ARG A 397 -18.60 23.96 12.20
N LEU A 398 -19.29 22.86 12.52
CA LEU A 398 -18.72 21.52 12.52
C LEU A 398 -18.28 21.10 11.11
N ILE A 399 -19.11 21.30 10.09
CA ILE A 399 -18.74 20.99 8.69
C ILE A 399 -17.55 21.83 8.23
N VAL A 400 -17.54 23.14 8.50
CA VAL A 400 -16.43 24.03 8.16
C VAL A 400 -15.13 23.59 8.86
N ALA A 401 -15.20 23.23 10.14
CA ALA A 401 -14.04 22.73 10.88
C ALA A 401 -13.51 21.43 10.29
N LEU A 402 -14.38 20.50 9.90
CA LEU A 402 -13.97 19.24 9.25
C LEU A 402 -13.29 19.47 7.91
N ILE A 403 -13.83 20.37 7.08
CA ILE A 403 -13.20 20.75 5.81
C ILE A 403 -11.82 21.36 6.09
N ALA A 404 -11.71 22.30 7.04
CA ALA A 404 -10.44 22.93 7.37
C ALA A 404 -9.40 21.93 7.88
N VAL A 405 -9.74 21.08 8.85
CA VAL A 405 -8.85 20.04 9.39
C VAL A 405 -8.38 19.10 8.28
N LYS A 406 -9.31 18.62 7.43
CA LYS A 406 -8.97 17.68 6.37
C LYS A 406 -8.14 18.32 5.25
N GLU A 407 -8.40 19.58 4.89
CA GLU A 407 -7.60 20.30 3.90
C GLU A 407 -6.18 20.58 4.41
N LEU A 408 -6.04 20.98 5.68
CA LEU A 408 -4.74 21.16 6.33
C LEU A 408 -3.99 19.83 6.44
N ALA A 409 -4.67 18.74 6.80
CA ALA A 409 -4.08 17.40 6.80
C ALA A 409 -3.63 16.98 5.39
N GLY A 410 -4.41 17.28 4.35
CA GLY A 410 -4.00 17.06 2.96
C GLY A 410 -2.73 17.83 2.60
N ILE A 411 -2.69 19.13 2.88
CA ILE A 411 -1.49 19.97 2.65
C ILE A 411 -0.27 19.39 3.38
N TYR A 412 -0.43 19.01 4.65
CA TYR A 412 0.61 18.35 5.44
C TYR A 412 1.12 17.09 4.72
N MET A 413 0.22 16.20 4.30
CA MET A 413 0.59 14.95 3.62
C MET A 413 1.30 15.16 2.27
N TYR A 414 1.00 16.24 1.54
CA TYR A 414 1.70 16.59 0.29
C TYR A 414 3.08 17.22 0.55
N VAL A 415 3.15 18.19 1.47
CA VAL A 415 4.40 18.91 1.79
C VAL A 415 5.44 17.97 2.41
N PHE A 416 5.01 17.10 3.33
CA PHE A 416 5.89 16.13 4.01
C PHE A 416 5.90 14.76 3.33
N SER A 417 5.60 14.71 2.03
CA SER A 417 5.67 13.48 1.23
C SER A 417 7.11 13.14 0.81
N GLN A 418 7.39 11.84 0.65
CA GLN A 418 8.63 11.34 0.06
C GLN A 418 8.83 11.84 -1.39
N TRP A 419 7.75 12.13 -2.13
CA TRP A 419 7.85 12.74 -3.47
C TRP A 419 8.43 14.15 -3.39
N THR A 420 8.01 14.93 -2.38
CA THR A 420 8.54 16.27 -2.12
C THR A 420 10.00 16.18 -1.71
N GLU A 421 10.37 15.22 -0.88
CA GLU A 421 11.78 14.95 -0.51
C GLU A 421 12.66 14.73 -1.75
N VAL A 422 12.28 13.83 -2.66
CA VAL A 422 13.04 13.59 -3.90
C VAL A 422 13.13 14.83 -4.77
N LEU A 423 12.02 15.55 -4.98
CA LEU A 423 12.00 16.79 -5.77
C LEU A 423 12.88 17.88 -5.16
N MET A 424 12.87 17.99 -3.84
CA MET A 424 13.68 18.94 -3.10
C MET A 424 15.17 18.64 -3.24
N LEU A 425 15.56 17.36 -3.14
CA LEU A 425 16.95 16.92 -3.33
C LEU A 425 17.44 17.12 -4.76
N CYS A 426 16.60 16.76 -5.73
CA CYS A 426 16.87 16.99 -7.15
C CYS A 426 17.07 18.48 -7.44
N ASN A 427 16.17 19.34 -6.94
CA ASN A 427 16.29 20.78 -7.11
C ASN A 427 17.50 21.37 -6.39
N TYR A 428 17.90 20.84 -5.23
CA TYR A 428 19.12 21.26 -4.53
C TYR A 428 20.40 20.93 -5.32
N ALA A 429 20.43 19.77 -5.98
CA ALA A 429 21.54 19.37 -6.84
C ALA A 429 21.70 20.33 -8.03
N THR A 430 20.60 20.73 -8.66
CA THR A 430 20.62 21.56 -9.89
C THR A 430 20.68 23.07 -9.62
N ARG A 431 19.96 23.60 -8.61
CA ARG A 431 19.74 25.04 -8.45
C ARG A 431 20.65 25.64 -7.38
N ARG A 432 21.53 26.56 -7.80
CA ARG A 432 22.51 27.21 -6.91
C ARG A 432 21.89 28.07 -5.80
N TRP A 433 20.74 28.70 -6.04
CA TRP A 433 20.08 29.57 -5.06
C TRP A 433 19.46 28.82 -3.87
N LEU A 434 19.15 27.53 -4.01
CA LEU A 434 18.69 26.69 -2.89
C LEU A 434 19.81 26.39 -1.87
N ARG A 435 21.07 26.70 -2.19
CA ARG A 435 22.22 26.57 -1.27
C ARG A 435 22.39 27.78 -0.35
N HIS A 436 21.41 28.69 -0.34
CA HIS A 436 21.39 29.82 0.59
C HIS A 436 20.99 29.32 2.00
N PRO A 437 21.62 29.81 3.09
CA PRO A 437 21.40 29.28 4.45
C PRO A 437 19.93 29.31 4.92
N LEU A 438 19.14 30.30 4.47
CA LEU A 438 17.69 30.34 4.74
C LEU A 438 16.94 29.19 4.05
N ALA A 439 17.26 28.91 2.79
CA ALA A 439 16.65 27.82 2.04
C ALA A 439 17.08 26.45 2.61
N GLU A 440 18.35 26.31 2.99
CA GLU A 440 18.86 25.11 3.68
C GLU A 440 18.19 24.92 5.06
N GLY A 441 17.93 26.02 5.80
CA GLY A 441 17.20 25.98 7.06
C GLY A 441 15.75 25.49 6.89
N VAL A 442 15.02 26.03 5.90
CA VAL A 442 13.66 25.58 5.59
C VAL A 442 13.65 24.12 5.15
N MET A 443 14.58 23.73 4.27
CA MET A 443 14.76 22.35 3.82
C MET A 443 14.97 21.41 5.01
N ARG A 444 15.85 21.78 5.96
CA ARG A 444 16.15 20.99 7.16
C ARG A 444 14.91 20.78 7.99
N VAL A 445 14.15 21.84 8.27
CA VAL A 445 12.89 21.73 9.02
C VAL A 445 11.92 20.80 8.31
N LEU A 446 11.74 20.96 6.99
CA LEU A 446 10.86 20.09 6.20
C LEU A 446 11.28 18.62 6.28
N LEU A 447 12.58 18.32 6.13
CA LEU A 447 13.13 16.97 6.20
C LEU A 447 13.02 16.33 7.59
N THR A 448 13.02 17.12 8.67
CA THR A 448 12.83 16.58 10.04
C THR A 448 11.42 16.05 10.30
N PHE A 449 10.43 16.61 9.61
CA PHE A 449 9.01 16.21 9.76
C PHE A 449 8.59 15.14 8.73
N ILE A 450 9.41 14.85 7.72
CA ILE A 450 9.14 13.78 6.76
C ILE A 450 9.35 12.43 7.46
N ASN A 451 8.27 11.65 7.56
CA ASN A 451 8.35 10.31 8.11
C ASN A 451 9.08 9.40 7.11
N ARG A 452 10.28 8.94 7.48
CA ARG A 452 11.17 8.14 6.63
C ARG A 452 10.71 6.69 6.59
N GLY A 453 9.58 6.46 5.91
CA GLY A 453 8.91 5.18 5.69
C GLY A 453 9.72 3.95 6.10
N GLN A 454 9.66 3.63 7.39
CA GLN A 454 10.24 2.42 7.93
C GLN A 454 9.27 1.29 7.62
N TRP A 455 9.81 0.12 7.25
CA TRP A 455 8.99 -1.08 7.23
C TRP A 455 8.57 -1.36 8.68
N ASP A 456 7.26 -1.46 8.91
CA ASP A 456 6.76 -1.97 10.18
C ASP A 456 7.26 -3.40 10.26
N ASP A 457 8.20 -3.67 11.18
CA ASP A 457 8.85 -4.96 11.44
C ASP A 457 7.89 -6.12 11.75
N THR A 458 6.60 -5.97 11.50
CA THR A 458 5.52 -6.90 11.83
C THR A 458 5.16 -7.77 10.64
N ILE A 459 5.15 -9.08 10.88
CA ILE A 459 4.68 -10.10 9.95
C ILE A 459 3.37 -10.67 10.50
N CYS A 460 2.37 -10.83 9.64
CA CYS A 460 1.13 -11.53 9.99
C CYS A 460 1.39 -13.04 10.05
N GLN A 461 0.89 -13.70 11.09
CA GLN A 461 1.04 -15.14 11.27
C GLN A 461 -0.32 -15.83 11.30
N HIS A 462 -0.39 -17.01 10.69
CA HIS A 462 -1.58 -17.84 10.74
C HIS A 462 -1.21 -19.32 10.94
N ASN A 463 -1.56 -19.87 12.10
CA ASN A 463 -1.45 -21.30 12.34
C ASN A 463 -2.78 -21.99 11.97
N ILE A 464 -2.75 -22.87 10.98
CA ILE A 464 -3.96 -23.53 10.44
C ILE A 464 -4.59 -24.46 11.48
N LEU A 465 -3.78 -25.20 12.25
CA LEU A 465 -4.28 -26.12 13.27
C LEU A 465 -4.98 -25.38 14.42
N ILE A 466 -4.34 -24.33 14.96
CA ILE A 466 -4.91 -23.54 16.08
C ILE A 466 -6.18 -22.80 15.62
N SER A 467 -6.13 -22.16 14.45
CA SER A 467 -7.26 -21.38 13.94
C SER A 467 -8.47 -22.28 13.67
N THR A 468 -8.27 -23.47 13.14
CA THR A 468 -9.34 -24.44 12.88
C THR A 468 -9.94 -24.96 14.18
N CYS A 469 -9.12 -25.26 15.19
CA CYS A 469 -9.57 -25.67 16.53
C CYS A 469 -10.37 -24.55 17.24
N ARG A 470 -9.95 -23.28 17.10
CA ARG A 470 -10.68 -22.13 17.62
C ARG A 470 -11.99 -21.86 16.90
N THR A 471 -11.99 -21.96 15.57
CA THR A 471 -13.19 -21.70 14.77
C THR A 471 -14.29 -22.71 15.12
N ALA A 472 -13.93 -23.98 15.30
CA ALA A 472 -14.84 -25.03 15.74
C ALA A 472 -15.48 -24.73 17.13
N LYS A 473 -14.75 -24.05 18.03
CA LYS A 473 -15.22 -23.79 19.41
C LYS A 473 -15.82 -22.39 19.64
N ARG A 474 -15.46 -21.37 18.83
CA ARG A 474 -15.75 -19.95 19.12
C ARG A 474 -16.14 -19.10 17.91
N GLY A 475 -16.21 -19.66 16.69
CA GLY A 475 -16.67 -18.95 15.49
C GLY A 475 -15.87 -17.70 15.09
N THR A 476 -14.64 -17.52 15.62
CA THR A 476 -13.83 -16.31 15.40
C THR A 476 -12.47 -16.66 14.79
N THR A 477 -12.17 -16.02 13.65
CA THR A 477 -10.85 -16.00 13.01
C THR A 477 -10.22 -14.63 13.24
N SER A 478 -9.21 -14.57 14.12
CA SER A 478 -8.41 -13.35 14.32
C SER A 478 -7.05 -13.56 13.66
N TRP A 479 -6.47 -12.49 13.13
CA TRP A 479 -5.12 -12.45 12.57
C TRP A 479 -4.22 -11.69 13.54
N GLN A 480 -3.03 -12.22 13.83
CA GLN A 480 -2.09 -11.55 14.71
C GLN A 480 -0.84 -11.11 13.95
N GLY A 481 -0.55 -9.81 13.99
CA GLY A 481 0.74 -9.26 13.57
C GLY A 481 1.77 -9.45 14.68
N ILE A 482 2.90 -10.06 14.37
CA ILE A 482 4.01 -10.29 15.31
C ILE A 482 5.24 -9.57 14.78
N ARG A 483 5.95 -8.86 15.66
CA ARG A 483 7.23 -8.25 15.30
C ARG A 483 8.25 -9.36 15.03
N MET A 484 8.83 -9.33 13.84
CA MET A 484 9.85 -10.25 13.38
C MET A 484 11.10 -10.14 14.26
N GLU A 485 11.62 -11.28 14.70
CA GLU A 485 12.86 -11.34 15.47
C GLU A 485 14.06 -10.95 14.59
N THR A 486 15.02 -10.21 15.16
CA THR A 486 16.23 -9.75 14.44
C THR A 486 16.98 -10.89 13.77
N ARG A 487 17.05 -12.05 14.44
CA ARG A 487 17.72 -13.24 13.91
C ARG A 487 17.02 -13.86 12.70
N THR A 488 15.69 -13.78 12.63
CA THR A 488 14.93 -14.20 11.44
C THR A 488 15.27 -13.31 10.26
N LYS A 489 15.42 -11.98 10.46
CA LYS A 489 15.89 -11.07 9.40
C LYS A 489 17.28 -11.45 8.95
N GLU A 490 18.22 -11.63 9.89
CA GLU A 490 19.58 -12.04 9.59
C GLU A 490 19.64 -13.37 8.82
N SER A 491 18.78 -14.34 9.13
CA SER A 491 18.71 -15.61 8.42
C SER A 491 18.26 -15.44 6.96
N ILE A 492 17.21 -14.65 6.72
CA ILE A 492 16.77 -14.33 5.36
C ILE A 492 17.90 -13.60 4.60
N PHE A 493 18.57 -12.66 5.25
CA PHE A 493 19.66 -11.90 4.64
C PHE A 493 20.86 -12.76 4.29
N ARG A 494 21.25 -13.68 5.19
CA ARG A 494 22.28 -14.69 4.92
C ARG A 494 21.88 -15.56 3.72
N SER A 495 20.63 -16.00 3.66
CA SER A 495 20.11 -16.79 2.54
C SER A 495 20.14 -16.02 1.22
N ILE A 496 19.77 -14.73 1.22
CA ILE A 496 19.88 -13.87 0.02
C ILE A 496 21.34 -13.71 -0.40
N LYS A 497 22.23 -13.39 0.54
CA LYS A 497 23.66 -13.17 0.24
C LYS A 497 24.32 -14.43 -0.36
N ARG A 498 23.94 -15.62 0.11
CA ARG A 498 24.36 -16.91 -0.45
C ARG A 498 23.95 -17.12 -1.92
N LEU A 499 22.97 -16.37 -2.43
CA LEU A 499 22.55 -16.43 -3.84
C LEU A 499 23.54 -15.72 -4.78
N GLU A 500 24.35 -14.78 -4.28
CA GLU A 500 25.40 -14.12 -5.08
C GLU A 500 26.44 -15.13 -5.57
N GLU A 501 26.81 -16.06 -4.69
CA GLU A 501 27.81 -17.11 -4.97
C GLU A 501 27.22 -18.26 -5.80
N ASN A 502 25.99 -18.67 -5.49
CA ASN A 502 25.35 -19.84 -6.10
C ASN A 502 23.87 -19.55 -6.44
N PRO A 503 23.57 -18.98 -7.63
CA PRO A 503 22.21 -18.58 -8.01
C PRO A 503 21.25 -19.76 -8.18
N GLU A 504 21.77 -20.97 -8.48
CA GLU A 504 20.99 -22.21 -8.58
C GLU A 504 20.35 -22.62 -7.24
N ARG A 505 20.81 -22.04 -6.11
CA ARG A 505 20.26 -22.31 -4.79
C ARG A 505 18.79 -21.95 -4.62
N LEU A 506 18.30 -20.98 -5.38
CA LEU A 506 16.90 -20.55 -5.34
C LEU A 506 15.94 -21.63 -5.87
N GLY A 507 16.38 -22.42 -6.86
CA GLY A 507 15.62 -23.54 -7.42
C GLY A 507 15.80 -24.84 -6.65
N SER A 508 16.88 -24.94 -5.87
CA SER A 508 17.31 -26.15 -5.15
C SER A 508 17.18 -26.00 -3.62
N TYR A 509 16.30 -25.11 -3.15
CA TYR A 509 16.13 -24.78 -1.72
C TYR A 509 15.95 -26.02 -0.82
N LEU A 510 15.25 -27.04 -1.30
CA LEU A 510 15.08 -28.32 -0.62
C LEU A 510 16.38 -29.09 -0.47
N SER A 511 17.11 -29.30 -1.57
CA SER A 511 18.38 -30.03 -1.52
C SER A 511 19.45 -29.27 -0.76
N ASN A 512 19.41 -27.93 -0.74
CA ASN A 512 20.34 -27.11 0.04
C ASN A 512 20.07 -27.21 1.55
N ALA A 513 18.80 -27.23 1.95
CA ALA A 513 18.46 -27.40 3.36
C ALA A 513 18.88 -28.80 3.84
N PHE A 514 18.54 -29.85 3.09
CA PHE A 514 18.71 -31.25 3.51
C PHE A 514 19.86 -31.98 2.79
N GLU A 515 20.92 -31.27 2.39
CA GLU A 515 22.05 -31.81 1.63
C GLU A 515 22.84 -32.85 2.44
N GLY A 516 23.18 -34.00 1.84
CA GLY A 516 24.17 -34.95 2.37
C GLY A 516 23.69 -36.36 2.75
N GLU A 517 22.39 -36.62 2.85
CA GLU A 517 21.86 -37.92 3.30
C GLU A 517 21.06 -38.64 2.21
N LEU A 518 21.49 -39.87 1.89
CA LEU A 518 20.93 -40.69 0.80
C LEU A 518 19.42 -40.99 0.98
N ASP A 519 18.93 -41.03 2.22
CA ASP A 519 17.51 -41.23 2.56
C ASP A 519 16.66 -39.95 2.44
N SER A 520 17.24 -38.77 2.65
CA SER A 520 16.55 -37.46 2.58
C SER A 520 16.07 -37.12 1.16
N LYS A 521 16.89 -37.43 0.15
CA LYS A 521 16.52 -37.24 -1.27
C LYS A 521 15.33 -38.12 -1.66
N GLN A 522 15.30 -39.39 -1.27
CA GLN A 522 14.15 -40.29 -1.52
C GLN A 522 12.91 -39.88 -0.72
N MET A 523 13.11 -39.45 0.53
CA MET A 523 12.05 -39.06 1.46
C MET A 523 11.28 -37.82 1.02
N SER A 524 12.00 -36.82 0.51
CA SER A 524 11.42 -35.57 0.02
C SER A 524 10.96 -35.67 -1.44
N SER A 525 11.70 -36.34 -2.33
CA SER A 525 11.28 -36.48 -3.73
C SER A 525 9.98 -37.27 -3.87
N ALA A 526 9.80 -38.38 -3.15
CA ALA A 526 8.58 -39.18 -3.23
C ALA A 526 7.30 -38.45 -2.74
N ILE A 527 7.43 -37.56 -1.74
CA ILE A 527 6.29 -36.79 -1.20
C ILE A 527 6.04 -35.53 -2.04
N LEU A 528 7.09 -34.96 -2.65
CA LEU A 528 7.06 -33.64 -3.27
C LEU A 528 6.97 -33.64 -4.80
N ASP A 529 7.40 -34.73 -5.46
CA ASP A 529 7.16 -34.97 -6.89
C ASP A 529 5.67 -35.18 -7.18
N ASP A 530 4.89 -35.62 -6.17
CA ASP A 530 3.44 -35.75 -6.22
C ASP A 530 2.68 -34.44 -5.83
N LEU A 531 3.41 -33.34 -5.57
CA LEU A 531 2.85 -32.02 -5.24
C LEU A 531 3.12 -31.03 -6.38
N GLU A 532 2.18 -30.93 -7.31
CA GLU A 532 2.28 -30.09 -8.51
C GLU A 532 2.21 -28.58 -8.21
N ALA A 533 1.54 -28.18 -7.12
CA ALA A 533 1.28 -26.77 -6.75
C ALA A 533 2.07 -26.33 -5.50
N ASP A 534 2.56 -25.09 -5.48
CA ASP A 534 3.32 -24.54 -4.35
C ASP A 534 2.44 -24.36 -3.10
N THR A 535 1.13 -24.18 -3.26
CA THR A 535 0.15 -24.15 -2.17
C THR A 535 0.09 -25.49 -1.45
N HIS A 536 0.13 -26.61 -2.19
CA HIS A 536 0.16 -27.94 -1.60
C HIS A 536 1.43 -28.12 -0.75
N ARG A 537 2.58 -27.67 -1.27
CA ARG A 537 3.87 -27.71 -0.57
C ARG A 537 3.83 -26.87 0.71
N ILE A 538 3.32 -25.64 0.66
CA ILE A 538 3.18 -24.78 1.86
C ILE A 538 2.36 -25.51 2.93
N LEU A 539 1.20 -26.06 2.58
CA LEU A 539 0.29 -26.68 3.55
C LEU A 539 0.88 -27.95 4.16
N VAL A 540 1.46 -28.84 3.36
CA VAL A 540 2.10 -30.09 3.81
C VAL A 540 3.24 -29.79 4.78
N TRP A 541 4.15 -28.88 4.41
CA TRP A 541 5.28 -28.50 5.26
C TRP A 541 4.84 -27.73 6.51
N HIS A 542 3.80 -26.89 6.41
CA HIS A 542 3.25 -26.17 7.55
C HIS A 542 2.65 -27.13 8.59
N ILE A 543 1.84 -28.10 8.15
CA ILE A 543 1.29 -29.14 9.02
C ILE A 543 2.43 -29.93 9.67
N ALA A 544 3.45 -30.32 8.90
CA ALA A 544 4.60 -31.05 9.43
C ALA A 544 5.37 -30.24 10.50
N THR A 545 5.61 -28.96 10.22
CA THR A 545 6.30 -28.04 11.13
C THR A 545 5.50 -27.87 12.42
N CYS A 546 4.18 -27.68 12.34
CA CYS A 546 3.33 -27.55 13.53
C CYS A 546 3.26 -28.83 14.37
N LEU A 547 3.27 -30.02 13.75
CA LEU A 547 3.34 -31.29 14.48
C LEU A 547 4.68 -31.45 15.21
N CYS A 548 5.80 -31.07 14.58
CA CYS A 548 7.11 -30.99 15.24
C CYS A 548 7.11 -30.03 16.41
N GLU A 549 6.43 -28.89 16.25
CA GLU A 549 6.27 -27.86 17.27
C GLU A 549 5.51 -28.36 18.50
N ILE A 550 4.41 -29.10 18.30
CA ILE A 550 3.59 -29.65 19.38
C ILE A 550 4.36 -30.74 20.13
N LYS A 551 5.11 -31.59 19.43
CA LYS A 551 5.98 -32.62 20.03
C LYS A 551 7.08 -31.99 20.91
N LEU A 552 7.66 -30.88 20.45
CA LEU A 552 8.62 -30.12 21.26
C LEU A 552 7.95 -29.58 22.53
N ALA A 553 6.78 -28.97 22.41
CA ALA A 553 6.06 -28.40 23.55
C ALA A 553 5.60 -29.47 24.57
N SER A 554 5.26 -30.69 24.12
CA SER A 554 4.94 -31.81 25.01
C SER A 554 6.15 -32.31 25.80
N ASN A 555 7.33 -32.34 25.16
CA ASN A 555 8.57 -32.76 25.82
C ASN A 555 9.02 -31.75 26.90
N GLU A 556 8.72 -30.47 26.70
CA GLU A 556 8.99 -29.37 27.66
C GLU A 556 7.89 -29.23 28.75
N ALA A 557 6.99 -30.22 28.88
CA ALA A 557 5.91 -30.29 29.89
C ALA A 557 4.93 -29.09 29.88
N VAL A 558 4.73 -28.44 28.73
CA VAL A 558 3.75 -27.36 28.59
C VAL A 558 2.34 -27.95 28.43
N VAL A 559 1.44 -27.69 29.38
CA VAL A 559 0.03 -28.12 29.26
C VAL A 559 -0.67 -27.33 28.16
N LEU A 560 -0.79 -27.94 26.97
CA LEU A 560 -1.39 -27.35 25.77
C LEU A 560 -2.93 -27.32 25.85
N ARG A 561 -3.52 -26.30 26.50
CA ARG A 561 -4.99 -26.09 26.52
C ARG A 561 -5.49 -25.29 25.31
N PRO A 562 -6.47 -25.80 24.52
CA PRO A 562 -6.95 -25.14 23.28
C PRO A 562 -7.51 -23.72 23.46
N SER A 563 -8.09 -23.40 24.62
CA SER A 563 -8.77 -22.12 24.86
C SER A 563 -7.80 -20.94 25.05
N ASN A 564 -6.55 -21.22 25.46
CA ASN A 564 -5.58 -20.19 25.89
C ASN A 564 -4.41 -20.02 24.91
N MET A 565 -4.31 -20.83 23.84
CA MET A 565 -3.19 -20.80 22.90
C MET A 565 -3.13 -19.50 22.12
N GLN A 566 -2.06 -18.71 22.17
CA GLN A 566 -1.90 -17.60 21.23
C GLN A 566 -1.47 -18.12 19.84
N GLN A 567 -1.63 -17.34 18.77
CA GLN A 567 -1.08 -17.68 17.43
C GLN A 567 0.45 -17.54 17.37
N ARG A 568 1.12 -17.67 18.53
CA ARG A 568 2.57 -17.53 18.70
C ARG A 568 3.22 -18.91 18.64
N PRO A 569 4.55 -18.98 18.50
CA PRO A 569 5.29 -20.21 18.74
C PRO A 569 4.84 -20.84 20.08
N PHE A 570 4.60 -22.14 20.10
CA PHE A 570 4.05 -22.87 21.24
C PHE A 570 4.97 -22.87 22.48
N VAL A 571 6.28 -22.71 22.27
CA VAL A 571 7.30 -22.76 23.32
C VAL A 571 7.74 -21.35 23.70
N ASP A 572 7.89 -21.07 25.00
CA ASP A 572 8.40 -19.79 25.49
C ASP A 572 9.94 -19.79 25.56
N LYS A 573 10.57 -18.64 25.24
CA LYS A 573 12.03 -18.46 25.24
C LYS A 573 12.70 -18.83 26.58
N LYS A 574 11.97 -18.71 27.67
CA LYS A 574 12.45 -18.99 29.03
C LYS A 574 12.53 -20.49 29.34
N GLN A 575 11.84 -21.34 28.59
CA GLN A 575 11.76 -22.77 28.84
C GLN A 575 12.90 -23.53 28.14
N MET A 576 13.31 -23.10 26.94
CA MET A 576 14.53 -23.58 26.28
C MET A 576 15.79 -22.94 26.88
N LEU A 577 16.14 -23.32 28.12
CA LEU A 577 17.37 -22.92 28.80
C LEU A 577 18.57 -23.72 28.26
N GLY A 578 19.41 -23.11 27.42
CA GLY A 578 20.77 -23.62 27.14
C GLY A 578 21.27 -23.55 25.70
N ALA A 579 20.39 -23.47 24.70
CA ALA A 579 20.78 -23.49 23.28
C ALA A 579 20.23 -22.26 22.53
N GLY A 580 20.90 -21.12 22.68
CA GLY A 580 20.49 -19.86 22.06
C GLY A 580 20.43 -19.91 20.51
N ALA A 581 21.14 -20.84 19.87
CA ALA A 581 21.08 -21.07 18.42
C ALA A 581 19.82 -21.85 18.02
N THR A 582 19.50 -22.96 18.71
CA THR A 582 18.29 -23.76 18.48
C THR A 582 17.03 -22.92 18.62
N TRP A 583 16.94 -22.08 19.66
CA TRP A 583 15.80 -21.18 19.83
C TRP A 583 15.61 -20.24 18.64
N ALA A 584 16.71 -19.72 18.08
CA ALA A 584 16.66 -18.82 16.93
C ALA A 584 16.22 -19.52 15.64
N ASN A 585 16.66 -20.77 15.46
CA ASN A 585 16.26 -21.60 14.33
C ASN A 585 14.80 -22.02 14.45
N TYR A 586 14.36 -22.44 15.64
CA TYR A 586 12.96 -22.74 15.96
C TYR A 586 12.03 -21.56 15.68
N THR A 587 12.33 -20.39 16.26
CA THR A 587 11.52 -19.18 16.08
C THR A 587 11.45 -18.75 14.63
N THR A 588 12.56 -18.86 13.89
CA THR A 588 12.62 -18.57 12.45
C THR A 588 11.75 -19.54 11.66
N ALA A 589 11.92 -20.85 11.85
CA ALA A 589 11.14 -21.87 11.17
C ALA A 589 9.63 -21.73 11.45
N ALA A 590 9.23 -21.65 12.73
CA ALA A 590 7.84 -21.52 13.14
C ALA A 590 7.21 -20.21 12.63
N SER A 591 7.93 -19.08 12.74
CA SER A 591 7.42 -17.78 12.28
C SER A 591 7.24 -17.72 10.78
N LEU A 592 8.20 -18.24 10.01
CA LEU A 592 8.12 -18.28 8.55
C LEU A 592 7.09 -19.28 8.05
N SER A 593 6.93 -20.42 8.72
CA SER A 593 5.88 -21.39 8.43
C SER A 593 4.48 -20.78 8.62
N ASN A 594 4.25 -20.14 9.77
CA ASN A 594 2.99 -19.43 10.05
C ASN A 594 2.77 -18.25 9.08
N TYR A 595 3.83 -17.59 8.62
CA TYR A 595 3.73 -16.56 7.60
C TYR A 595 3.33 -17.15 6.24
N CYS A 596 3.96 -18.23 5.80
CA CYS A 596 3.61 -18.88 4.53
C CYS A 596 2.15 -19.38 4.53
N ALA A 597 1.67 -19.93 5.66
CA ALA A 597 0.26 -20.28 5.83
C ALA A 597 -0.66 -19.04 5.76
N TYR A 598 -0.24 -17.91 6.31
CA TYR A 598 -0.94 -16.64 6.13
C TYR A 598 -0.96 -16.21 4.65
N LEU A 599 0.13 -16.37 3.90
CA LEU A 599 0.17 -16.04 2.47
C LEU A 599 -0.85 -16.83 1.66
N VAL A 600 -1.06 -18.12 1.98
CA VAL A 600 -2.10 -18.95 1.35
C VAL A 600 -3.50 -18.35 1.60
N THR A 601 -3.78 -17.88 2.82
CA THR A 601 -5.07 -17.26 3.15
C THR A 601 -5.31 -15.96 2.37
N GLN A 602 -4.23 -15.23 2.04
CA GLN A 602 -4.26 -14.01 1.22
C GLN A 602 -4.14 -14.30 -0.29
N ALA A 603 -4.08 -15.57 -0.70
CA ALA A 603 -3.85 -16.00 -2.08
C ALA A 603 -2.54 -15.45 -2.71
N LEU A 604 -1.53 -15.10 -1.89
CA LEU A 604 -0.21 -14.62 -2.32
C LEU A 604 0.78 -15.78 -2.53
N VAL A 605 0.35 -16.73 -3.35
CA VAL A 605 1.12 -17.91 -3.73
C VAL A 605 1.22 -17.93 -5.25
N PRO A 606 2.24 -18.54 -5.88
CA PRO A 606 2.37 -18.58 -7.33
C PRO A 606 1.14 -19.16 -8.05
N ASP A 607 0.43 -20.08 -7.41
CA ASP A 607 -0.78 -20.73 -7.91
C ASP A 607 -1.98 -19.77 -8.01
N SER A 608 -3.03 -20.14 -8.73
CA SER A 608 -4.24 -19.32 -8.78
C SER A 608 -4.89 -19.16 -7.40
N GLY A 609 -5.41 -17.97 -7.10
CA GLY A 609 -6.03 -17.66 -5.81
C GLY A 609 -7.28 -18.50 -5.54
N LEU A 610 -7.96 -18.99 -6.58
CA LEU A 610 -9.08 -19.91 -6.45
C LEU A 610 -8.62 -21.30 -5.99
N VAL A 611 -7.54 -21.82 -6.59
CA VAL A 611 -6.92 -23.08 -6.13
C VAL A 611 -6.46 -22.94 -4.69
N ALA A 612 -5.78 -21.85 -4.34
CA ALA A 612 -5.27 -21.66 -2.98
C ALA A 612 -6.39 -21.67 -1.92
N ARG A 613 -7.54 -21.04 -2.21
CA ARG A 613 -8.69 -21.02 -1.30
C ARG A 613 -9.36 -22.39 -1.17
N ASN A 614 -9.65 -23.04 -2.31
CA ASN A 614 -10.32 -24.33 -2.30
C ASN A 614 -9.49 -25.38 -1.55
N VAL A 615 -8.19 -25.46 -1.85
CA VAL A 615 -7.27 -26.38 -1.19
C VAL A 615 -7.19 -26.09 0.32
N LEU A 616 -7.10 -24.82 0.71
CA LEU A 616 -7.06 -24.44 2.12
C LEU A 616 -8.35 -24.84 2.86
N ASP A 617 -9.50 -24.69 2.21
CA ASP A 617 -10.78 -25.04 2.81
C ASP A 617 -10.97 -26.55 2.92
N GLU A 618 -10.50 -27.35 1.95
CA GLU A 618 -10.43 -28.81 2.05
C GLU A 618 -9.56 -29.25 3.24
N VAL A 619 -8.33 -28.72 3.36
CA VAL A 619 -7.44 -29.04 4.49
C VAL A 619 -8.07 -28.64 5.82
N ARG A 620 -8.77 -27.52 5.89
CA ARG A 620 -9.51 -27.12 7.10
C ARG A 620 -10.65 -28.09 7.41
N GLN A 621 -11.38 -28.58 6.41
CA GLN A 621 -12.45 -29.56 6.62
C GLN A 621 -11.90 -30.89 7.13
N GLU A 622 -10.81 -31.40 6.55
CA GLU A 622 -10.12 -32.60 7.03
C GLU A 622 -9.67 -32.47 8.49
N ILE A 623 -9.01 -31.36 8.82
CA ILE A 623 -8.58 -31.07 10.19
C ILE A 623 -9.79 -30.97 11.13
N ARG A 624 -10.88 -30.30 10.72
CA ARG A 624 -12.12 -30.21 11.54
C ARG A 624 -12.72 -31.59 11.82
N ALA A 625 -12.77 -32.47 10.82
CA ALA A 625 -13.30 -33.83 10.98
C ALA A 625 -12.52 -34.61 12.05
N ILE A 626 -11.21 -34.43 12.12
CA ILE A 626 -10.32 -35.07 13.10
C ILE A 626 -10.41 -34.39 14.48
N LEU A 627 -10.66 -33.08 14.52
CA LEU A 627 -10.67 -32.25 15.74
C LEU A 627 -11.94 -32.34 16.59
N LEU A 628 -13.05 -32.90 16.09
CA LEU A 628 -14.35 -32.89 16.78
C LEU A 628 -14.37 -33.65 18.11
N ASP A 629 -13.29 -34.34 18.48
CA ASP A 629 -13.36 -35.44 19.44
C ASP A 629 -12.24 -35.45 20.51
N GLY A 630 -11.44 -34.38 20.73
CA GLY A 630 -10.39 -34.39 21.78
C GLY A 630 -9.51 -33.15 22.06
N SER A 631 -8.45 -33.35 22.87
CA SER A 631 -7.38 -32.39 23.24
C SER A 631 -6.30 -32.28 22.16
N MET A 632 -5.49 -31.21 22.08
CA MET A 632 -4.48 -31.01 21.00
C MET A 632 -3.35 -32.05 20.97
N GLU A 633 -2.93 -32.55 22.13
CA GLU A 633 -1.94 -33.62 22.24
C GLU A 633 -2.51 -34.94 21.70
N ASP A 634 -3.76 -35.21 22.07
CA ASP A 634 -4.56 -36.33 21.57
C ASP A 634 -4.77 -36.23 20.04
N VAL A 635 -4.97 -35.01 19.52
CA VAL A 635 -5.05 -34.72 18.08
C VAL A 635 -3.74 -35.03 17.36
N CYS A 636 -2.57 -34.80 17.97
CA CYS A 636 -1.29 -35.18 17.35
C CYS A 636 -1.11 -36.69 17.31
N THR A 637 -1.40 -37.39 18.41
CA THR A 637 -1.40 -38.86 18.41
C THR A 637 -2.41 -39.44 17.45
N ARG A 638 -3.60 -38.83 17.30
CA ARG A 638 -4.62 -39.26 16.34
C ARG A 638 -4.25 -38.96 14.90
N LEU A 639 -3.68 -37.78 14.61
CA LEU A 639 -3.16 -37.47 13.28
C LEU A 639 -2.07 -38.48 12.91
N MET A 640 -1.11 -38.71 13.82
CA MET A 640 -0.02 -39.67 13.62
C MET A 640 -0.52 -41.13 13.48
N TYR A 641 -1.59 -41.51 14.19
CA TYR A 641 -2.21 -42.84 14.10
C TYR A 641 -3.14 -43.00 12.89
N ALA A 642 -3.79 -41.93 12.44
CA ALA A 642 -4.69 -41.91 11.28
C ALA A 642 -3.94 -41.73 9.95
N ALA A 643 -2.66 -41.35 9.98
CA ALA A 643 -1.79 -41.18 8.81
C ALA A 643 -1.84 -42.33 7.77
N PRO A 644 -1.93 -43.63 8.16
CA PRO A 644 -2.06 -44.71 7.18
C PRO A 644 -3.38 -44.68 6.41
N ALA A 645 -4.47 -44.19 7.02
CA ALA A 645 -5.80 -44.12 6.44
C ALA A 645 -6.04 -42.86 5.59
N THR A 646 -5.26 -41.80 5.81
CA THR A 646 -5.35 -40.51 5.10
C THR A 646 -4.17 -40.26 4.15
N SER A 647 -3.42 -41.30 3.76
CA SER A 647 -2.18 -41.20 2.97
C SER A 647 -2.30 -40.40 1.67
N ASN A 648 -3.48 -40.36 1.04
CA ASN A 648 -3.75 -39.61 -0.18
C ASN A 648 -4.13 -38.13 0.06
N THR A 649 -4.42 -37.71 1.29
CA THR A 649 -4.79 -36.32 1.59
C THR A 649 -3.58 -35.45 1.92
N LEU A 650 -3.73 -34.12 1.81
CA LEU A 650 -2.66 -33.18 2.15
C LEU A 650 -2.31 -33.23 3.65
N THR A 651 -3.32 -33.45 4.51
CA THR A 651 -3.09 -33.63 5.95
C THR A 651 -2.32 -34.91 6.26
N GLY A 652 -2.64 -36.03 5.58
CA GLY A 652 -1.90 -37.28 5.72
C GLY A 652 -0.46 -37.17 5.24
N LYS A 653 -0.24 -36.57 4.06
CA LYS A 653 1.11 -36.28 3.54
C LYS A 653 1.93 -35.40 4.49
N GLY A 654 1.33 -34.37 5.07
CA GLY A 654 1.98 -33.51 6.08
C GLY A 654 2.33 -34.26 7.37
N THR A 655 1.48 -35.18 7.79
CA THR A 655 1.71 -35.99 9.00
C THR A 655 2.82 -37.01 8.79
N GLU A 656 2.82 -37.69 7.64
CA GLU A 656 3.88 -38.63 7.27
C GLU A 656 5.23 -37.93 7.12
N LEU A 657 5.27 -36.73 6.56
CA LEU A 657 6.47 -35.89 6.52
C LEU A 657 6.96 -35.55 7.94
N ALA A 658 6.06 -35.16 8.85
CA ALA A 658 6.42 -34.87 10.25
C ALA A 658 7.07 -36.08 10.93
N ARG A 659 6.45 -37.27 10.79
CA ARG A 659 6.95 -38.52 11.34
C ARG A 659 8.36 -38.81 10.86
N LYS A 660 8.58 -38.69 9.55
CA LYS A 660 9.89 -38.92 8.95
C LYS A 660 10.94 -37.92 9.42
N LEU A 661 10.61 -36.64 9.53
CA LEU A 661 11.50 -35.60 10.05
C LEU A 661 11.90 -35.85 11.51
N MET A 662 10.95 -36.25 12.36
CA MET A 662 11.21 -36.57 13.78
C MET A 662 12.09 -37.81 13.98
N VAL A 663 12.07 -38.75 13.03
CA VAL A 663 12.92 -39.96 13.09
C VAL A 663 14.31 -39.70 12.55
N ALA A 664 14.42 -38.88 11.49
CA ALA A 664 15.69 -38.62 10.81
C ALA A 664 16.60 -37.63 11.56
N TYR A 665 16.04 -36.66 12.29
CA TYR A 665 16.81 -35.56 12.87
C TYR A 665 16.63 -35.45 14.39
N GLY A 666 17.72 -35.13 15.09
CA GLY A 666 17.66 -34.62 16.46
C GLY A 666 16.98 -33.25 16.52
N MET A 667 16.48 -32.84 17.69
CA MET A 667 15.71 -31.60 17.82
C MET A 667 16.48 -30.35 17.36
N ASP A 668 17.77 -30.26 17.69
CA ASP A 668 18.60 -29.10 17.32
C ASP A 668 18.81 -29.01 15.80
N ASP A 669 19.22 -30.12 15.18
CA ASP A 669 19.45 -30.21 13.73
C ASP A 669 18.15 -30.02 12.94
N LEU A 670 17.04 -30.58 13.43
CA LEU A 670 15.72 -30.45 12.79
C LEU A 670 15.32 -28.99 12.59
N TRP A 671 15.45 -28.17 13.63
CA TRP A 671 15.05 -26.75 13.55
C TRP A 671 15.99 -25.93 12.69
N GLU A 672 17.29 -26.25 12.68
CA GLU A 672 18.24 -25.64 11.74
C GLU A 672 17.84 -25.92 10.29
N LYS A 673 17.58 -27.19 9.98
CA LYS A 673 17.17 -27.63 8.64
C LYS A 673 15.83 -27.02 8.21
N LEU A 674 14.85 -26.97 9.12
CA LEU A 674 13.56 -26.32 8.85
C LEU A 674 13.71 -24.81 8.66
N ALA A 675 14.59 -24.13 9.40
CA ALA A 675 14.84 -22.70 9.22
C ALA A 675 15.47 -22.41 7.84
N ASP A 676 16.47 -23.19 7.44
CA ASP A 676 17.09 -23.09 6.11
C ASP A 676 16.08 -23.39 4.99
N PHE A 677 15.25 -24.43 5.17
CA PHE A 677 14.16 -24.74 4.25
C PHE A 677 13.16 -23.59 4.10
N TRP A 678 12.59 -23.09 5.21
CA TRP A 678 11.56 -22.04 5.15
C TRP A 678 12.10 -20.71 4.65
N THR A 679 13.35 -20.36 4.94
CA THR A 679 13.98 -19.16 4.38
C THR A 679 14.20 -19.29 2.87
N GLY A 680 14.75 -20.41 2.40
CA GLY A 680 14.94 -20.67 0.97
C GLY A 680 13.62 -20.75 0.21
N PHE A 681 12.63 -21.43 0.77
CA PHE A 681 11.31 -21.57 0.18
C PHE A 681 10.56 -20.23 0.12
N LEU A 682 10.66 -19.37 1.14
CA LEU A 682 10.07 -18.04 1.10
C LEU A 682 10.66 -17.17 -0.03
N LEU A 683 11.97 -17.24 -0.25
CA LEU A 683 12.63 -16.54 -1.37
C LEU A 683 12.15 -17.10 -2.72
N HIS A 684 12.00 -18.42 -2.81
CA HIS A 684 11.44 -19.08 -3.99
C HIS A 684 10.01 -18.58 -4.28
N LEU A 685 9.15 -18.57 -3.26
CA LEU A 685 7.77 -18.08 -3.35
C LEU A 685 7.74 -16.61 -3.81
N ALA A 686 8.56 -15.75 -3.20
CA ALA A 686 8.62 -14.33 -3.54
C ALA A 686 9.04 -14.09 -5.01
N VAL A 687 9.88 -14.94 -5.59
CA VAL A 687 10.33 -14.79 -7.00
C VAL A 687 9.35 -15.39 -8.00
N SER A 688 8.67 -16.47 -7.61
CA SER A 688 7.71 -17.19 -8.45
C SER A 688 6.32 -16.53 -8.47
N THR A 689 5.99 -15.71 -7.47
CA THR A 689 4.73 -14.94 -7.45
C THR A 689 4.68 -13.89 -8.55
N ARG A 690 3.52 -13.78 -9.21
CA ARG A 690 3.30 -12.81 -10.29
C ARG A 690 3.30 -11.38 -9.75
N ALA A 691 3.83 -10.45 -10.53
CA ALA A 691 3.83 -9.02 -10.20
C ALA A 691 2.40 -8.48 -9.96
N SER A 692 1.38 -8.98 -10.67
CA SER A 692 -0.02 -8.59 -10.49
C SER A 692 -0.54 -8.83 -9.06
N LYS A 693 -0.11 -9.92 -8.41
CA LYS A 693 -0.49 -10.22 -7.02
C LYS A 693 0.20 -9.30 -6.02
N HIS A 694 1.46 -8.96 -6.27
CA HIS A 694 2.15 -7.94 -5.46
C HIS A 694 1.49 -6.57 -5.62
N ARG A 695 0.96 -6.25 -6.81
CA ARG A 695 0.19 -5.02 -7.03
C ARG A 695 -1.07 -4.98 -6.16
N THR A 696 -1.90 -6.02 -6.15
CA THR A 696 -3.17 -6.01 -5.40
C THR A 696 -2.96 -5.88 -3.89
N LEU A 697 -1.85 -6.41 -3.35
CA LEU A 697 -1.53 -6.31 -1.93
C LEU A 697 -0.74 -5.07 -1.53
N LEU A 698 -0.06 -4.41 -2.47
CA LEU A 698 0.51 -3.07 -2.25
C LEU A 698 -0.55 -2.05 -1.86
N ALA A 699 -1.82 -2.33 -2.16
CA ALA A 699 -2.93 -1.58 -1.67
C ALA A 699 -2.85 -1.52 -0.13
N GLY A 700 -2.93 -2.66 0.56
CA GLY A 700 -2.99 -2.75 2.02
C GLY A 700 -1.64 -2.63 2.76
N ARG A 701 -1.37 -3.56 3.69
CA ARG A 701 -0.08 -3.63 4.39
C ARG A 701 1.01 -4.06 3.43
N ARG A 702 2.19 -3.43 3.54
CA ARG A 702 3.36 -3.83 2.74
C ARG A 702 3.93 -5.15 3.29
N GLU A 703 3.46 -6.25 2.71
CA GLU A 703 3.87 -7.60 3.06
C GLU A 703 5.38 -7.82 2.86
N LEU A 704 5.97 -8.68 3.71
CA LEU A 704 7.39 -9.04 3.63
C LEU A 704 7.76 -9.64 2.26
N THR A 705 6.93 -10.54 1.73
CA THR A 705 7.14 -11.14 0.40
C THR A 705 7.25 -10.12 -0.71
N THR A 706 6.50 -9.00 -0.65
CA THR A 706 6.60 -7.94 -1.66
C THR A 706 7.92 -7.18 -1.55
N HIS A 707 8.49 -7.03 -0.35
CA HIS A 707 9.84 -6.49 -0.18
C HIS A 707 10.90 -7.44 -0.73
N LEU A 708 10.78 -8.73 -0.41
CA LEU A 708 11.70 -9.75 -0.92
C LEU A 708 11.62 -9.85 -2.45
N TRP A 709 10.41 -9.82 -3.02
CA TRP A 709 10.17 -9.80 -4.46
C TRP A 709 10.85 -8.61 -5.13
N ALA A 710 10.68 -7.39 -4.59
CA ALA A 710 11.31 -6.20 -5.15
C ALA A 710 12.85 -6.29 -5.09
N LEU A 711 13.40 -6.70 -3.95
CA LEU A 711 14.84 -6.86 -3.76
C LEU A 711 15.43 -7.92 -4.71
N LEU A 712 14.78 -9.08 -4.84
CA LEU A 712 15.21 -10.18 -5.70
C LEU A 712 15.06 -9.82 -7.19
N SER A 713 14.04 -9.01 -7.55
CA SER A 713 13.87 -8.47 -8.90
C SER A 713 15.09 -7.66 -9.32
N HIS A 714 15.55 -6.75 -8.46
CA HIS A 714 16.74 -5.95 -8.72
C HIS A 714 18.00 -6.81 -8.71
N ALA A 715 18.10 -7.82 -7.86
CA ALA A 715 19.24 -8.72 -7.83
C ALA A 715 19.38 -9.60 -9.10
N GLY A 716 18.37 -9.61 -9.98
CA GLY A 716 18.35 -10.36 -11.24
C GLY A 716 17.53 -11.65 -11.20
N PHE A 717 16.88 -11.96 -10.07
CA PHE A 717 16.07 -13.17 -9.91
C PHE A 717 14.62 -12.90 -10.29
N LEU A 718 14.30 -13.11 -11.57
CA LEU A 718 12.97 -12.82 -12.13
C LEU A 718 11.99 -13.99 -12.07
N GLY A 719 12.48 -15.20 -11.79
CA GLY A 719 11.68 -16.42 -11.69
C GLY A 719 11.27 -16.99 -13.05
N ARG A 720 10.42 -18.02 -13.04
CA ARG A 720 9.87 -18.67 -14.25
C ARG A 720 8.68 -17.92 -14.87
N THR A 721 8.20 -16.86 -14.22
CA THR A 721 7.05 -16.09 -14.72
C THR A 721 7.51 -15.17 -15.85
N SER A 722 6.93 -15.38 -17.04
CA SER A 722 7.26 -14.55 -18.21
C SER A 722 6.86 -13.09 -18.01
N HIS A 723 7.70 -12.17 -18.51
CA HIS A 723 7.32 -10.77 -18.74
C HIS A 723 6.09 -10.78 -19.66
N GLY A 724 4.99 -10.09 -19.33
CA GLY A 724 3.74 -10.15 -20.11
C GLY A 724 2.49 -10.56 -19.33
N GLN A 725 2.64 -11.44 -18.33
CA GLN A 725 1.49 -12.02 -17.62
C GLN A 725 0.98 -11.16 -16.45
N ALA A 726 1.61 -10.01 -16.18
CA ALA A 726 1.17 -9.06 -15.15
C ALA A 726 -0.19 -8.40 -15.48
N THR A 727 -0.60 -8.44 -16.75
CA THR A 727 -1.88 -7.86 -17.21
C THR A 727 -3.06 -8.81 -17.05
N ILE A 728 -2.82 -10.13 -16.94
CA ILE A 728 -3.86 -11.14 -16.71
C ILE A 728 -4.04 -11.28 -15.18
N LEU A 729 -4.92 -10.44 -14.63
CA LEU A 729 -5.44 -10.61 -13.26
C LEU A 729 -6.10 -12.00 -13.13
N ASP A 730 -5.80 -12.68 -12.02
CA ASP A 730 -6.48 -13.91 -11.59
C ASP A 730 -7.99 -13.64 -11.48
N PRO A 731 -8.93 -14.58 -11.71
CA PRO A 731 -10.37 -14.31 -11.66
C PRO A 731 -10.81 -13.72 -10.31
N VAL A 732 -10.17 -14.14 -9.22
CA VAL A 732 -10.42 -13.61 -7.87
C VAL A 732 -9.94 -12.15 -7.74
N ASP A 733 -8.76 -11.84 -8.28
CA ASP A 733 -8.24 -10.47 -8.31
C ASP A 733 -9.05 -9.59 -9.27
N ARG A 734 -9.54 -10.16 -10.39
CA ARG A 734 -10.49 -9.50 -11.30
C ARG A 734 -11.76 -9.14 -10.58
N LEU A 735 -12.35 -10.05 -9.81
CA LEU A 735 -13.56 -9.76 -9.04
C LEU A 735 -13.31 -8.69 -7.98
N ALA A 736 -12.15 -8.69 -7.31
CA ALA A 736 -11.78 -7.62 -6.38
C ALA A 736 -11.61 -6.26 -7.10
N THR A 737 -10.95 -6.25 -8.27
CA THR A 737 -10.81 -5.03 -9.08
C THR A 737 -12.11 -4.57 -9.74
N GLN A 738 -12.97 -5.49 -10.21
CA GLN A 738 -14.27 -5.19 -10.80
C GLN A 738 -15.30 -4.79 -9.75
N ALA A 739 -15.20 -5.27 -8.51
CA ALA A 739 -15.98 -4.75 -7.39
C ALA A 739 -15.53 -3.34 -7.00
N SER A 740 -14.25 -2.99 -7.20
CA SER A 740 -13.73 -1.63 -7.03
C SER A 740 -14.00 -0.71 -8.22
N ASP A 741 -14.23 -1.27 -9.41
CA ASP A 741 -14.65 -0.53 -10.59
C ASP A 741 -16.18 -0.39 -10.60
N VAL A 742 -16.65 0.80 -10.98
CA VAL A 742 -18.04 1.31 -10.90
C VAL A 742 -19.09 0.48 -11.68
N GLN A 743 -18.72 -0.69 -12.21
CA GLN A 743 -19.56 -1.52 -13.09
C GLN A 743 -20.69 -2.24 -12.35
N THR A 744 -20.63 -2.34 -11.01
CA THR A 744 -21.68 -2.95 -10.20
C THR A 744 -22.89 -2.03 -9.97
N VAL A 745 -22.74 -0.71 -10.07
CA VAL A 745 -23.87 0.22 -9.92
C VAL A 745 -24.80 0.15 -11.14
N THR A 746 -24.24 0.05 -12.35
CA THR A 746 -25.05 -0.11 -13.58
C THR A 746 -25.76 -1.46 -13.62
N ASN A 747 -25.12 -2.52 -13.11
CA ASN A 747 -25.74 -3.84 -13.08
C ASN A 747 -26.79 -3.97 -11.96
N LEU A 748 -26.62 -3.30 -10.82
CA LEU A 748 -27.62 -3.28 -9.75
C LEU A 748 -28.86 -2.45 -10.13
N GLU A 749 -28.71 -1.33 -10.84
CA GLU A 749 -29.86 -0.60 -11.40
C GLU A 749 -30.61 -1.43 -12.44
N GLN A 750 -29.90 -2.18 -13.28
CA GLN A 750 -30.51 -3.05 -14.29
C GLN A 750 -31.22 -4.26 -13.67
N ILE A 751 -30.64 -4.87 -12.62
CA ILE A 751 -31.26 -5.98 -11.88
C ILE A 751 -32.45 -5.51 -11.03
N LEU A 752 -32.42 -4.28 -10.50
CA LEU A 752 -33.56 -3.68 -9.79
C LEU A 752 -34.65 -3.16 -10.75
N SER A 753 -34.33 -2.85 -12.01
CA SER A 753 -35.33 -2.49 -13.03
C SER A 753 -35.97 -3.69 -13.70
N GLU A 754 -35.32 -4.86 -13.72
CA GLU A 754 -35.86 -6.12 -14.26
C GLU A 754 -36.53 -7.00 -13.20
N GLY A 755 -36.60 -6.52 -11.95
CA GLY A 755 -37.04 -7.30 -10.78
C GLY A 755 -38.38 -6.88 -10.16
N THR A 756 -39.42 -6.59 -10.96
CA THR A 756 -40.83 -6.70 -10.49
C THR A 756 -41.76 -6.97 -11.68
N PRO A 757 -42.51 -8.09 -11.73
CA PRO A 757 -43.75 -8.15 -12.50
C PRO A 757 -44.83 -7.26 -11.90
#